data_AF-A0A1S6IQQ7-F1
#
_entry.id   AF-A0A1S6IQQ7-F1
#
_cell.length_a   1.000
_cell.length_b   1.000
_cell.length_c   1.000
_cell.angle_alpha   90.00
_cell.angle_beta   90.00
_cell.angle_gamma   90.00
#
_symmetry.space_group_name_H-M   'P 1'
#
loop_
_entity.id
_entity.type
_entity.pdbx_description
1 polymer ?
#
loop_
_entity_poly.entity_id
_entity_poly.type
_entity_poly.pdbx_seq_one_letter_code
_entity_poly.pdbx_strand_id
1 'polypeptide(L)'
;MYQNYNTMETAFTLQLDFTIPNDHEARLISRFVDSIPSEFLLEETSHTGRPAFHPAMLLKMCLFAYSRTTFSGRKIERMNEESIPMKWLTGDTPISYKTINNFRSSEHASKLIKYAFILFTTLLSDNGLFHEDALYIDGTKIQADANIYSFTWKKAIARYEAKLNDNVSQLYEELIQAKVNLALSEETLQTSEGIEEIIGSLDKELVAVEAAITEEKVIPKGGSKLKRRRRILKKHRNKCKKDFLPRKQRYKEANAIFDGRNSFSKTDTDATFMCMKEAPMKNRELKPGFNLQVASSNQFVIAYDIFSNPTDTRTFIPFLESIQTLDLFKFIAADAGYGSEENYEAVLDTFQKVPLIPYGMYHKENSKTYRSNPKHRANWDYDEIKDAYTDLDGVHFSFSHYSTRNDKNGYQRQFKVYKADEEQPDETREQLAKTPKGAQRQTAVNYNWEYFKQHAKENLESDRGKEIYAQRKIDVETVFGRLKGVFGMRRTHVRGKQAVHNDIGIMLMSMNLTKLALEARRKVGPFYKKAVKNKNRNETIRILILSLRFFYWRLVFFQPHVISDKAVGTIHSVFNTSFNLIFQKQLIHIGKDSEGVSAFGITLPESLVMELIQAVEVGNRVRWRNKTFTIYTRQKVFTIDTNLFFEFDCRVPQIDTLPRFVINKFQKLSFLEKTDFYLSERSCILTEKYVLANLGDRDFQEIFIHHFIGRGQGLTPSGDDMLMGILLGLIAFGGNDEWLSILREKLDVVQTTEVSVAYYQALLKGYTSSHFVNLFQAIKAEEWDKWDTLIEAISKYGHSSGWDTLFGLSL
;
A
#
# COMPACT_ATOMS: atom_id res chain seq x y z
N MET A 1 33.35 38.21 -1.44
CA MET A 1 32.56 38.50 -0.22
C MET A 1 32.01 37.15 0.22
N TYR A 2 32.63 36.53 1.22
CA TYR A 2 32.27 35.18 1.68
C TYR A 2 31.25 35.28 2.81
N GLN A 3 30.30 34.34 2.86
CA GLN A 3 29.50 34.13 4.07
C GLN A 3 30.45 33.71 5.19
N ASN A 4 30.33 34.35 6.36
CA ASN A 4 31.09 33.98 7.54
C ASN A 4 30.80 32.51 7.87
N TYR A 5 31.85 31.69 7.81
CA TYR A 5 31.84 30.28 8.21
C TYR A 5 32.61 30.20 9.53
N ASN A 6 31.87 30.10 10.64
CA ASN A 6 32.41 29.89 11.98
C ASN A 6 32.04 28.47 12.42
N THR A 7 33.02 27.58 12.53
CA THR A 7 32.87 26.20 13.01
C THR A 7 32.70 26.07 14.53
N MET A 8 32.73 27.17 15.28
CA MET A 8 32.66 27.20 16.75
C MET A 8 31.34 27.73 17.31
N GLU A 9 30.33 27.96 16.47
CA GLU A 9 28.98 28.23 16.96
C GLU A 9 28.24 26.93 17.21
N THR A 10 27.90 26.68 18.48
CA THR A 10 26.92 25.68 18.89
C THR A 10 25.57 26.00 18.24
N ALA A 11 25.15 25.19 17.27
CA ALA A 11 23.82 25.31 16.68
C ALA A 11 22.78 24.84 17.70
N PHE A 12 21.80 25.69 17.99
CA PHE A 12 20.65 25.35 18.82
C PHE A 12 19.67 24.51 17.98
N THR A 13 19.75 23.18 18.08
CA THR A 13 18.82 22.29 17.36
C THR A 13 17.46 22.30 18.07
N LEU A 14 16.47 22.96 17.45
CA LEU A 14 15.13 23.03 18.01
C LEU A 14 14.48 21.63 17.97
N GLN A 15 14.10 21.06 19.11
CA GLN A 15 13.35 19.80 19.14
C GLN A 15 11.94 20.03 18.59
N LEU A 16 11.73 19.65 17.33
CA LEU A 16 10.45 19.83 16.63
C LEU A 16 9.31 19.00 17.23
N ASP A 17 9.61 17.96 18.01
CA ASP A 17 8.59 17.10 18.62
C ASP A 17 7.64 17.86 19.56
N PHE A 18 8.12 18.84 20.33
CA PHE A 18 7.27 19.62 21.24
C PHE A 18 6.32 20.59 20.51
N THR A 19 6.54 20.84 19.22
CA THR A 19 5.75 21.79 18.44
C THR A 19 4.55 21.16 17.72
N ILE A 20 4.52 19.83 17.57
CA ILE A 20 3.46 19.12 16.83
C ILE A 20 2.57 18.35 17.81
N PRO A 21 1.25 18.67 17.89
CA PRO A 21 0.31 17.95 18.74
C PRO A 21 0.32 16.44 18.48
N ASN A 22 0.11 15.65 19.54
CA ASN A 22 0.08 14.18 19.46
C ASN A 22 -1.03 13.65 18.53
N ASP A 23 -2.09 14.44 18.34
CA ASP A 23 -3.20 14.13 17.47
C ASP A 23 -3.05 14.68 16.04
N HIS A 24 -1.92 15.31 15.71
CA HIS A 24 -1.66 15.89 14.41
C HIS A 24 -1.52 14.81 13.32
N GLU A 25 -2.08 15.09 12.13
CA GLU A 25 -2.10 14.15 11.00
C GLU A 25 -0.71 13.65 10.58
N ALA A 26 0.32 14.50 10.64
CA ALA A 26 1.70 14.12 10.34
C ALA A 26 2.18 12.94 11.19
N ARG A 27 1.78 12.85 12.47
CA ARG A 27 2.16 11.73 13.33
C ARG A 27 1.50 10.42 12.91
N LEU A 28 0.25 10.47 12.45
CA LEU A 28 -0.44 9.31 11.87
C LEU A 28 0.26 8.85 10.58
N ILE A 29 0.59 9.78 9.69
CA ILE A 29 1.30 9.48 8.44
C ILE A 29 2.66 8.84 8.76
N SER A 30 3.43 9.40 9.70
CA SER A 30 4.71 8.81 10.09
C SER A 30 4.52 7.38 10.58
N ARG A 31 3.63 7.15 11.55
CA ARG A 31 3.39 5.81 12.12
C ARG A 31 2.94 4.79 11.09
N PHE A 32 2.07 5.20 10.17
CA PHE A 32 1.63 4.31 9.09
C PHE A 32 2.81 3.93 8.19
N VAL A 33 3.62 4.90 7.76
CA VAL A 33 4.78 4.60 6.90
C VAL A 33 5.84 3.79 7.67
N ASP A 34 6.05 4.06 8.95
CA ASP A 34 7.00 3.33 9.81
C ASP A 34 6.55 1.90 10.12
N SER A 35 5.27 1.57 9.90
CA SER A 35 4.75 0.20 10.03
C SER A 35 5.01 -0.66 8.79
N ILE A 36 5.48 -0.08 7.69
CA ILE A 36 5.87 -0.83 6.49
C ILE A 36 7.21 -1.53 6.80
N PRO A 37 7.32 -2.87 6.63
CA PRO A 37 8.57 -3.58 6.88
C PRO A 37 9.72 -3.11 5.98
N SER A 38 10.95 -3.13 6.53
CA SER A 38 12.15 -2.64 5.84
C SER A 38 12.42 -3.34 4.50
N GLU A 39 12.07 -4.62 4.37
CA GLU A 39 12.20 -5.41 3.14
C GLU A 39 11.35 -4.87 1.97
N PHE A 40 10.23 -4.21 2.25
CA PHE A 40 9.40 -3.57 1.24
C PHE A 40 9.77 -2.08 1.09
N LEU A 41 10.29 -1.44 2.13
CA LEU A 41 10.71 -0.03 2.12
C LEU A 41 12.01 0.22 1.35
N LEU A 42 13.00 -0.66 1.49
CA LEU A 42 14.35 -0.47 0.99
C LEU A 42 14.55 -1.23 -0.34
N GLU A 43 15.30 -0.61 -1.25
CA GLU A 43 15.81 -1.25 -2.48
C GLU A 43 17.33 -1.31 -2.43
N GLU A 44 17.93 -2.20 -3.22
CA GLU A 44 19.37 -2.19 -3.43
C GLU A 44 19.81 -0.85 -4.04
N THR A 45 20.54 -0.07 -3.26
CA THR A 45 21.13 1.19 -3.71
C THR A 45 22.54 0.99 -4.23
N SER A 46 23.02 1.89 -5.10
CA SER A 46 24.40 1.84 -5.59
C SER A 46 25.41 1.90 -4.45
N HIS A 47 26.41 1.01 -4.48
CA HIS A 47 27.50 0.99 -3.49
C HIS A 47 28.42 2.22 -3.58
N THR A 48 28.29 3.05 -4.61
CA THR A 48 29.09 4.26 -4.85
C THR A 48 28.21 5.48 -5.13
N GLY A 49 28.73 6.68 -4.86
CA GLY A 49 28.03 7.96 -5.08
C GLY A 49 27.44 8.57 -3.81
N ARG A 50 26.57 9.58 -3.99
CA ARG A 50 25.87 10.22 -2.87
C ARG A 50 24.83 9.24 -2.30
N PRO A 51 24.75 9.06 -0.97
CA PRO A 51 23.72 8.21 -0.36
C PRO A 51 22.31 8.61 -0.80
N ALA A 52 21.48 7.61 -1.11
CA ALA A 52 20.09 7.84 -1.45
C ALA A 52 19.29 8.30 -0.22
N PHE A 53 18.25 9.10 -0.46
CA PHE A 53 17.31 9.43 0.61
C PHE A 53 16.44 8.22 0.95
N HIS A 54 16.12 8.07 2.25
CA HIS A 54 15.31 6.95 2.71
C HIS A 54 13.89 7.00 2.07
N PRO A 55 13.39 5.93 1.43
CA PRO A 55 12.09 5.93 0.75
C PRO A 55 10.91 6.29 1.67
N ALA A 56 10.92 5.83 2.92
CA ALA A 56 9.94 6.22 3.94
C ALA A 56 9.83 7.74 4.12
N MET A 57 10.96 8.46 4.09
CA MET A 57 10.97 9.92 4.20
C MET A 57 10.25 10.56 3.00
N LEU A 58 10.58 10.13 1.78
CA LEU A 58 9.97 10.63 0.55
C LEU A 58 8.47 10.32 0.47
N LEU A 59 8.07 9.13 0.95
CA LEU A 59 6.65 8.74 1.02
C LEU A 59 5.88 9.59 2.05
N LYS A 60 6.43 9.79 3.25
CA LYS A 60 5.85 10.68 4.28
C LYS A 60 5.65 12.10 3.75
N MET A 61 6.65 12.65 3.05
CA MET A 61 6.56 13.96 2.43
C MET A 61 5.42 14.05 1.43
N CYS A 62 5.32 13.07 0.52
CA CYS A 62 4.28 13.08 -0.51
C CYS A 62 2.88 12.94 0.10
N LEU A 63 2.68 12.00 1.02
CA LEU A 63 1.39 11.79 1.70
C LEU A 63 0.93 13.04 2.47
N PHE A 64 1.83 13.70 3.18
CA PHE A 64 1.51 14.91 3.94
C PHE A 64 1.26 16.12 3.02
N ALA A 65 2.08 16.32 1.99
CA ALA A 65 1.85 17.42 1.05
C ALA A 65 0.51 17.30 0.33
N TYR A 66 0.11 16.08 -0.03
CA TYR A 66 -1.16 15.82 -0.71
C TYR A 66 -2.35 16.02 0.23
N SER A 67 -2.18 15.72 1.53
CA SER A 67 -3.22 16.02 2.53
C SER A 67 -3.49 17.53 2.66
N ARG A 68 -2.49 18.33 2.27
CA ARG A 68 -2.55 19.79 2.18
C ARG A 68 -2.76 20.31 0.76
N THR A 69 -3.26 19.48 -0.17
CA THR A 69 -3.56 19.85 -1.57
C THR A 69 -2.35 20.39 -2.35
N THR A 70 -1.14 20.02 -1.95
CA THR A 70 0.12 20.50 -2.53
C THR A 70 0.75 19.42 -3.40
N PHE A 71 0.46 19.46 -4.70
CA PHE A 71 0.89 18.41 -5.65
C PHE A 71 2.14 18.76 -6.47
N SER A 72 2.50 20.03 -6.55
CA SER A 72 3.67 20.48 -7.34
C SER A 72 4.96 20.20 -6.59
N GLY A 73 5.90 19.46 -7.18
CA GLY A 73 7.18 19.14 -6.53
C GLY A 73 7.91 20.36 -5.96
N ARG A 74 7.89 21.51 -6.65
CA ARG A 74 8.50 22.76 -6.16
C ARG A 74 7.77 23.35 -4.95
N LYS A 75 6.45 23.19 -4.88
CA LYS A 75 5.68 23.60 -3.71
C LYS A 75 5.89 22.63 -2.54
N ILE A 76 6.11 21.34 -2.80
CA ILE A 76 6.47 20.35 -1.77
C ILE A 76 7.86 20.66 -1.19
N GLU A 77 8.84 20.96 -2.05
CA GLU A 77 10.17 21.44 -1.66
C GLU A 77 10.07 22.70 -0.78
N ARG A 78 9.33 23.73 -1.21
CA ARG A 78 9.07 24.92 -0.38
C ARG A 78 8.39 24.58 0.95
N MET A 79 7.42 23.66 0.95
CA MET A 79 6.76 23.22 2.18
C MET A 79 7.74 22.55 3.16
N ASN A 80 8.77 21.86 2.66
CA ASN A 80 9.84 21.32 3.50
C ASN A 80 10.69 22.40 4.16
N GLU A 81 10.86 23.56 3.51
CA GLU A 81 11.60 24.70 4.06
C GLU A 81 10.78 25.51 5.07
N GLU A 82 9.45 25.59 4.88
CA GLU A 82 8.58 26.52 5.62
C GLU A 82 7.70 25.85 6.68
N SER A 83 7.35 24.56 6.52
CA SER A 83 6.33 23.89 7.35
C SER A 83 6.94 23.03 8.45
N ILE A 84 6.66 23.37 9.70
CA ILE A 84 7.13 22.62 10.89
C ILE A 84 6.77 21.12 10.83
N PRO A 85 5.52 20.70 10.51
CA PRO A 85 5.22 19.28 10.36
C PRO A 85 5.98 18.57 9.24
N MET A 86 6.25 19.26 8.12
CA MET A 86 7.03 18.67 7.04
C MET A 86 8.48 18.48 7.47
N LYS A 87 9.08 19.48 8.11
CA LYS A 87 10.43 19.39 8.69
C LYS A 87 10.54 18.26 9.69
N TRP A 88 9.55 18.08 10.55
CA TRP A 88 9.56 16.95 11.49
C TRP A 88 9.54 15.59 10.77
N LEU A 89 8.73 15.44 9.71
CA LEU A 89 8.68 14.20 8.92
C LEU A 89 10.01 13.90 8.21
N THR A 90 10.78 14.93 7.86
CA THR A 90 12.05 14.82 7.12
C THR A 90 13.29 14.96 7.99
N GLY A 91 13.14 15.20 9.29
CA GLY A 91 14.26 15.55 10.17
C GLY A 91 14.96 16.86 9.74
N ASP A 92 14.20 17.81 9.20
CA ASP A 92 14.65 19.09 8.61
C ASP A 92 15.69 18.90 7.48
N THR A 93 15.67 17.74 6.82
CA THR A 93 16.57 17.43 5.71
C THR A 93 16.08 18.15 4.44
N PRO A 94 16.91 18.98 3.78
CA PRO A 94 16.53 19.67 2.54
C PRO A 94 16.50 18.70 1.35
N ILE A 95 15.35 18.59 0.69
CA ILE A 95 15.13 17.66 -0.42
C ILE A 95 14.64 18.41 -1.65
N SER A 96 15.33 18.19 -2.78
CA SER A 96 15.03 18.89 -4.02
C SER A 96 13.74 18.41 -4.70
N TYR A 97 13.05 19.29 -5.43
CA TYR A 97 11.86 18.90 -6.20
C TYR A 97 12.12 17.79 -7.23
N LYS A 98 13.35 17.70 -7.75
CA LYS A 98 13.74 16.64 -8.70
C LYS A 98 13.72 15.28 -8.02
N THR A 99 14.29 15.17 -6.83
CA THR A 99 14.28 13.94 -6.03
C THR A 99 12.85 13.49 -5.75
N ILE A 100 11.97 14.42 -5.35
CA ILE A 100 10.56 14.14 -5.05
C ILE A 100 9.82 13.62 -6.28
N ASN A 101 9.98 14.29 -7.43
CA ASN A 101 9.31 13.88 -8.67
C ASN A 101 9.84 12.57 -9.24
N ASN A 102 11.15 12.33 -9.10
CA ASN A 102 11.78 11.07 -9.51
C ASN A 102 11.24 9.90 -8.68
N PHE A 103 11.12 10.08 -7.36
CA PHE A 103 10.49 9.09 -6.48
C PHE A 103 9.04 8.85 -6.86
N ARG A 104 8.22 9.89 -7.01
CA ARG A 104 6.80 9.75 -7.41
C ARG A 104 6.61 8.98 -8.71
N SER A 105 7.57 9.06 -9.63
CA SER A 105 7.47 8.43 -10.95
C SER A 105 8.18 7.07 -11.02
N SER A 106 8.88 6.65 -9.96
CA SER A 106 9.70 5.45 -9.97
C SER A 106 8.86 4.16 -9.87
N GLU A 107 9.47 3.05 -10.30
CA GLU A 107 8.88 1.72 -10.11
C GLU A 107 8.82 1.36 -8.62
N HIS A 108 9.83 1.74 -7.84
CA HIS A 108 9.85 1.56 -6.38
C HIS A 108 8.60 2.13 -5.72
N ALA A 109 8.27 3.39 -6.03
CA ALA A 109 7.08 4.02 -5.47
C ALA A 109 5.80 3.29 -5.86
N SER A 110 5.73 2.71 -7.06
CA SER A 110 4.59 1.87 -7.48
C SER A 110 4.43 0.65 -6.57
N LYS A 111 5.51 -0.07 -6.29
CA LYS A 111 5.53 -1.23 -5.37
C LYS A 111 5.15 -0.82 -3.94
N LEU A 112 5.73 0.27 -3.44
CA LEU A 112 5.43 0.80 -2.11
C LEU A 112 3.98 1.20 -1.94
N ILE A 113 3.40 1.89 -2.92
CA ILE A 113 2.00 2.31 -2.87
C ILE A 113 1.09 1.08 -2.88
N LYS A 114 1.36 0.10 -3.74
CA LYS A 114 0.60 -1.16 -3.77
C LYS A 114 0.63 -1.85 -2.41
N TYR A 115 1.82 -1.98 -1.82
CA TYR A 115 1.98 -2.54 -0.47
C TYR A 115 1.24 -1.73 0.59
N ALA A 116 1.32 -0.40 0.52
CA ALA A 116 0.61 0.47 1.46
C ALA A 116 -0.91 0.26 1.41
N PHE A 117 -1.51 0.05 0.23
CA PHE A 117 -2.95 -0.27 0.13
C PHE A 117 -3.31 -1.63 0.74
N ILE A 118 -2.46 -2.64 0.54
CA ILE A 118 -2.65 -3.97 1.13
C ILE A 118 -2.57 -3.86 2.65
N LEU A 119 -1.48 -3.29 3.18
CA LEU A 119 -1.27 -3.06 4.60
C LEU A 119 -2.43 -2.26 5.21
N PHE A 120 -2.82 -1.16 4.57
CA PHE A 120 -3.92 -0.32 5.05
C PHE A 120 -5.24 -1.09 5.10
N THR A 121 -5.54 -1.88 4.07
CA THR A 121 -6.75 -2.71 4.04
C THR A 121 -6.72 -3.77 5.15
N THR A 122 -5.63 -4.52 5.28
CA THR A 122 -5.48 -5.53 6.34
C THR A 122 -5.63 -4.89 7.72
N LEU A 123 -5.01 -3.73 7.95
CA LEU A 123 -5.16 -2.99 9.21
C LEU A 123 -6.61 -2.57 9.47
N LEU A 124 -7.36 -2.10 8.47
CA LEU A 124 -8.78 -1.80 8.63
C LEU A 124 -9.59 -3.06 8.99
N SER A 125 -9.27 -4.20 8.40
CA SER A 125 -9.89 -5.50 8.67
C SER A 125 -9.65 -5.98 10.09
N ASP A 126 -8.39 -6.03 10.51
CA ASP A 126 -7.96 -6.49 11.85
C ASP A 126 -8.53 -5.59 12.97
N ASN A 127 -8.80 -4.33 12.61
CA ASN A 127 -9.44 -3.36 13.47
C ASN A 127 -10.96 -3.31 13.31
N GLY A 128 -11.61 -4.27 12.63
CA GLY A 128 -13.08 -4.33 12.53
C GLY A 128 -13.72 -3.05 11.98
N LEU A 129 -12.99 -2.28 11.17
CA LEU A 129 -13.52 -1.10 10.49
C LEU A 129 -14.23 -1.49 9.19
N PHE A 130 -14.12 -2.76 8.78
CA PHE A 130 -14.99 -3.42 7.82
C PHE A 130 -16.15 -4.09 8.56
N HIS A 131 -17.36 -3.61 8.30
CA HIS A 131 -18.60 -4.21 8.81
C HIS A 131 -19.52 -4.68 7.68
N GLU A 132 -19.13 -4.44 6.44
CA GLU A 132 -19.93 -4.72 5.27
C GLU A 132 -19.08 -5.61 4.38
N ASP A 133 -19.49 -6.87 4.20
CA ASP A 133 -18.83 -7.85 3.31
C ASP A 133 -18.90 -7.44 1.82
N ALA A 134 -18.97 -6.14 1.52
CA ALA A 134 -19.23 -5.56 0.22
C ALA A 134 -18.10 -4.61 -0.19
N LEU A 135 -17.71 -4.76 -1.46
CA LEU A 135 -16.81 -3.89 -2.17
C LEU A 135 -17.60 -3.06 -3.18
N TYR A 136 -17.53 -1.74 -3.07
CA TYR A 136 -18.23 -0.82 -3.95
C TYR A 136 -17.30 -0.31 -5.04
N ILE A 137 -17.65 -0.50 -6.30
CA ILE A 137 -16.82 -0.13 -7.46
C ILE A 137 -17.54 0.90 -8.31
N ASP A 138 -16.81 1.96 -8.68
CA ASP A 138 -17.25 2.93 -9.68
C ASP A 138 -16.05 3.59 -10.38
N GLY A 139 -16.33 4.22 -11.51
CA GLY A 139 -15.37 4.83 -12.41
C GLY A 139 -15.53 6.35 -12.53
N THR A 140 -14.41 7.07 -12.53
CA THR A 140 -14.36 8.48 -12.89
C THR A 140 -13.24 8.79 -13.88
N LYS A 141 -13.50 9.76 -14.75
CA LYS A 141 -12.48 10.28 -15.67
C LYS A 141 -11.70 11.40 -14.99
N ILE A 142 -10.37 11.35 -15.11
CA ILE A 142 -9.43 12.37 -14.64
C ILE A 142 -8.65 12.89 -15.84
N GLN A 143 -8.49 14.22 -15.92
CA GLN A 143 -7.75 14.85 -17.01
C GLN A 143 -6.25 14.57 -16.88
N ALA A 144 -5.59 14.22 -17.98
CA ALA A 144 -4.15 14.04 -18.01
C ALA A 144 -3.40 15.38 -18.05
N ASP A 145 -2.13 15.41 -17.61
CA ASP A 145 -1.21 16.52 -17.87
C ASP A 145 -0.77 16.56 -19.34
N ALA A 146 -1.73 16.81 -20.23
CA ALA A 146 -1.56 16.76 -21.66
C ALA A 146 -2.21 17.96 -22.34
N ASN A 147 -1.68 18.33 -23.51
CA ASN A 147 -2.28 19.37 -24.34
C ASN A 147 -3.62 18.86 -24.90
N ILE A 148 -4.69 19.62 -24.66
CA ILE A 148 -6.05 19.28 -25.05
C ILE A 148 -6.28 19.31 -26.57
N TYR A 149 -5.42 20.00 -27.33
CA TYR A 149 -5.55 20.16 -28.78
C TYR A 149 -4.70 19.19 -29.61
N SER A 150 -3.95 18.30 -28.97
CA SER A 150 -2.97 17.43 -29.64
C SER A 150 -3.42 15.96 -29.69
N PHE A 151 -4.37 15.65 -30.57
CA PHE A 151 -4.91 14.29 -30.71
C PHE A 151 -4.36 13.52 -31.92
N THR A 152 -4.33 12.20 -31.78
CA THR A 152 -4.12 11.24 -32.86
C THR A 152 -5.23 10.19 -32.83
N TRP A 153 -5.97 10.03 -33.92
CA TRP A 153 -7.09 9.07 -34.04
C TRP A 153 -6.74 7.89 -34.94
N LYS A 154 -7.05 6.66 -34.50
CA LYS A 154 -6.76 5.43 -35.25
C LYS A 154 -7.38 5.45 -36.65
N LYS A 155 -8.65 5.87 -36.76
CA LYS A 155 -9.34 6.01 -38.05
C LYS A 155 -8.69 7.02 -38.98
N ALA A 156 -8.15 8.12 -38.44
CA ALA A 156 -7.48 9.13 -39.25
C ALA A 156 -6.15 8.59 -39.78
N ILE A 157 -5.35 7.92 -38.93
CA ILE A 157 -4.10 7.27 -39.32
C ILE A 157 -4.36 6.22 -40.40
N ALA A 158 -5.31 5.30 -40.19
CA ALA A 158 -5.67 4.28 -41.18
C ALA A 158 -6.04 4.89 -42.55
N ARG A 159 -6.84 5.96 -42.57
CA ARG A 159 -7.23 6.65 -43.81
C ARG A 159 -6.03 7.31 -44.52
N TYR A 160 -5.17 8.00 -43.77
CA TYR A 160 -4.02 8.68 -44.36
C TYR A 160 -2.89 7.73 -44.74
N GLU A 161 -2.77 6.61 -44.04
CA GLU A 161 -1.84 5.52 -44.36
C GLU A 161 -2.26 4.80 -45.63
N ALA A 162 -3.54 4.43 -45.78
CA ALA A 162 -4.07 3.85 -47.01
C ALA A 162 -3.79 4.77 -48.22
N LYS A 163 -4.11 6.06 -48.09
CA LYS A 163 -3.80 7.05 -49.13
C LYS A 163 -2.30 7.17 -49.40
N LEU A 164 -1.44 7.03 -48.39
CA LEU A 164 0.01 7.05 -48.60
C LEU A 164 0.46 5.81 -49.37
N ASN A 165 -0.06 4.63 -49.02
CA ASN A 165 0.22 3.39 -49.74
C ASN A 165 -0.17 3.51 -51.22
N ASP A 166 -1.35 4.06 -51.54
CA ASP A 166 -1.76 4.30 -52.94
C ASP A 166 -0.75 5.19 -53.68
N ASN A 167 -0.26 6.26 -53.04
CA ASN A 167 0.73 7.15 -53.62
C ASN A 167 2.12 6.49 -53.81
N VAL A 168 2.47 5.54 -52.94
CA VAL A 168 3.71 4.75 -53.04
C VAL A 168 3.59 3.75 -54.18
N SER A 169 2.45 3.06 -54.31
CA SER A 169 2.18 2.14 -55.42
C SER A 169 2.20 2.86 -56.77
N GLN A 170 1.56 4.03 -56.88
CA GLN A 170 1.62 4.84 -58.09
C GLN A 170 3.06 5.27 -58.42
N LEU A 171 3.83 5.68 -57.41
CA LEU A 171 5.24 6.03 -57.60
C LEU A 171 6.06 4.82 -58.05
N TYR A 172 5.78 3.64 -57.50
CA TYR A 172 6.47 2.40 -57.88
C TYR A 172 6.25 2.06 -59.36
N GLU A 173 5.01 2.16 -59.85
CA GLU A 173 4.68 2.00 -61.27
C GLU A 173 5.43 3.02 -62.16
N GLU A 174 5.48 4.29 -61.75
CA GLU A 174 6.25 5.33 -62.46
C GLU A 174 7.74 4.97 -62.54
N LEU A 175 8.32 4.39 -61.48
CA LEU A 175 9.72 3.98 -61.44
C LEU A 175 10.02 2.77 -62.34
N ILE A 176 9.10 1.80 -62.41
CA ILE A 176 9.18 0.68 -63.36
C ILE A 176 9.16 1.19 -64.80
N GLN A 177 8.21 2.08 -65.13
CA GLN A 177 8.14 2.71 -66.46
C GLN A 177 9.42 3.50 -66.78
N ALA A 178 10.03 4.14 -65.78
CA ALA A 178 11.29 4.84 -65.89
C ALA A 178 12.54 3.91 -65.94
N LYS A 179 12.33 2.58 -66.02
CA LYS A 179 13.37 1.54 -66.09
C LYS A 179 14.33 1.54 -64.90
N VAL A 180 13.83 1.81 -63.70
CA VAL A 180 14.57 1.59 -62.45
C VAL A 180 14.38 0.12 -62.07
N ASN A 181 15.47 -0.61 -61.83
CA ASN A 181 15.39 -2.02 -61.46
C ASN A 181 14.88 -2.15 -60.02
N LEU A 182 13.62 -2.56 -59.86
CA LEU A 182 12.94 -2.76 -58.58
C LEU A 182 12.23 -4.11 -58.60
N ALA A 183 12.46 -4.93 -57.58
CA ALA A 183 11.82 -6.23 -57.40
C ALA A 183 11.25 -6.32 -55.98
N LEU A 184 10.19 -5.54 -55.72
CA LEU A 184 9.49 -5.52 -54.44
C LEU A 184 8.12 -6.19 -54.59
N SER A 185 7.69 -6.93 -53.56
CA SER A 185 6.32 -7.45 -53.47
C SER A 185 5.34 -6.36 -53.05
N GLU A 186 4.04 -6.55 -53.32
CA GLU A 186 3.00 -5.59 -52.89
C GLU A 186 2.97 -5.39 -51.37
N GLU A 187 3.29 -6.43 -50.60
CA GLU A 187 3.34 -6.36 -49.15
C GLU A 187 4.52 -5.52 -48.66
N THR A 188 5.71 -5.68 -49.25
CA THR A 188 6.89 -4.91 -48.84
C THR A 188 6.76 -3.43 -49.21
N LEU A 189 6.08 -3.09 -50.32
CA LEU A 189 5.80 -1.71 -50.72
C LEU A 189 4.97 -0.94 -49.68
N GLN A 190 4.16 -1.64 -48.91
CA GLN A 190 3.35 -1.05 -47.85
C GLN A 190 4.10 -0.91 -46.52
N THR A 191 5.41 -1.13 -46.47
CA THR A 191 6.23 -1.03 -45.26
C THR A 191 7.20 0.16 -45.32
N SER A 192 7.74 0.56 -44.16
CA SER A 192 8.83 1.55 -44.10
C SER A 192 10.08 1.03 -44.80
N GLU A 193 10.35 -0.26 -44.65
CA GLU A 193 11.51 -0.99 -45.15
C GLU A 193 11.49 -1.03 -46.68
N GLY A 194 10.32 -1.27 -47.30
CA GLY A 194 10.19 -1.21 -48.76
C GLY A 194 10.43 0.19 -49.33
N ILE A 195 10.07 1.26 -48.62
CA ILE A 195 10.39 2.65 -49.05
C ILE A 195 11.90 2.91 -48.96
N GLU A 196 12.58 2.38 -47.94
CA GLU A 196 14.04 2.46 -47.82
C GLU A 196 14.74 1.73 -48.97
N GLU A 197 14.23 0.57 -49.38
CA GLU A 197 14.74 -0.16 -50.53
C GLU A 197 14.55 0.61 -51.85
N ILE A 198 13.38 1.25 -52.05
CA ILE A 198 13.16 2.16 -53.19
C ILE A 198 14.20 3.29 -53.17
N ILE A 199 14.47 3.90 -52.01
CA ILE A 199 15.48 4.95 -51.89
C ILE A 199 16.87 4.43 -52.25
N GLY A 200 17.24 3.23 -51.76
CA GLY A 200 18.51 2.59 -52.06
C GLY A 200 18.70 2.30 -53.55
N SER A 201 17.67 1.78 -54.21
CA SER A 201 17.67 1.53 -55.66
C SER A 201 17.75 2.82 -56.48
N LEU A 202 17.03 3.87 -56.05
CA LEU A 202 17.15 5.20 -56.66
C LEU A 202 18.54 5.81 -56.47
N ASP A 203 19.19 5.58 -55.33
CA ASP A 203 20.56 6.04 -55.07
C ASP A 203 21.57 5.31 -55.96
N LYS A 204 21.44 3.99 -56.14
CA LYS A 204 22.27 3.21 -57.08
C LYS A 204 22.14 3.71 -58.52
N GLU A 205 20.90 3.92 -58.99
CA GLU A 205 20.63 4.44 -60.34
C GLU A 205 21.12 5.89 -60.50
N LEU A 206 21.01 6.73 -59.47
CA LEU A 206 21.54 8.09 -59.50
C LEU A 206 23.06 8.11 -59.65
N VAL A 207 23.79 7.22 -58.96
CA VAL A 207 25.25 7.08 -59.11
C VAL A 207 25.60 6.69 -60.54
N ALA A 208 24.90 5.71 -61.12
CA ALA A 208 25.13 5.29 -62.50
C ALA A 208 24.87 6.42 -63.52
N VAL A 209 23.77 7.17 -63.33
CA VAL A 209 23.44 8.31 -64.20
C VAL A 209 24.43 9.47 -64.03
N GLU A 210 24.95 9.72 -62.82
CA GLU A 210 25.95 10.76 -62.59
C GLU A 210 27.31 10.42 -63.24
N ALA A 211 27.76 9.16 -63.17
CA ALA A 211 28.94 8.68 -63.89
C ALA A 211 28.79 8.83 -65.41
N ALA A 212 27.62 8.48 -65.96
CA ALA A 212 27.34 8.64 -67.40
C ALA A 212 27.31 10.12 -67.85
N ILE A 213 26.96 11.06 -66.97
CA ILE A 213 26.99 12.50 -67.27
C ILE A 213 28.43 13.03 -67.30
N THR A 214 29.32 12.53 -66.44
CA THR A 214 30.74 12.95 -66.44
C THR A 214 31.48 12.53 -67.72
N GLU A 215 31.05 11.44 -68.36
CA GLU A 215 31.60 10.94 -69.63
C GLU A 215 30.97 11.62 -70.88
N GLU A 216 29.94 12.44 -70.71
CA GLU A 216 29.20 13.10 -71.81
C GLU A 216 30.01 14.29 -72.39
N LYS A 217 30.78 14.06 -73.45
CA LYS A 217 31.72 15.04 -74.05
C LYS A 217 31.07 16.19 -74.85
N VAL A 218 29.84 16.06 -75.38
CA VAL A 218 29.15 17.09 -76.19
C VAL A 218 27.67 17.17 -75.83
N ILE A 219 27.15 18.36 -75.54
CA ILE A 219 25.73 18.59 -75.20
C ILE A 219 24.90 18.62 -76.50
N PRO A 220 23.94 17.69 -76.71
CA PRO A 220 23.12 17.68 -77.93
C PRO A 220 22.18 18.89 -78.03
N LYS A 221 21.84 19.34 -79.25
CA LYS A 221 20.79 20.36 -79.49
C LYS A 221 19.46 19.85 -78.91
N GLY A 222 18.93 20.56 -77.91
CA GLY A 222 17.78 20.14 -77.09
C GLY A 222 18.13 19.82 -75.63
N GLY A 223 19.40 19.71 -75.26
CA GLY A 223 19.86 19.49 -73.88
C GLY A 223 19.95 18.01 -73.47
N SER A 224 20.85 17.70 -72.52
CA SER A 224 21.18 16.33 -72.09
C SER A 224 19.98 15.57 -71.51
N LYS A 225 19.64 14.42 -72.13
CA LYS A 225 18.60 13.50 -71.65
C LYS A 225 18.96 12.91 -70.28
N LEU A 226 20.25 12.66 -70.03
CA LEU A 226 20.76 12.13 -68.75
C LEU A 226 20.56 13.15 -67.61
N LYS A 227 20.83 14.44 -67.86
CA LYS A 227 20.54 15.50 -66.88
C LYS A 227 19.06 15.61 -66.54
N ARG A 228 18.15 15.37 -67.51
CA ARG A 228 16.70 15.32 -67.25
C ARG A 228 16.32 14.09 -66.41
N ARG A 229 16.82 12.90 -66.77
CA ARG A 229 16.61 11.66 -65.99
C ARG A 229 17.09 11.82 -64.55
N ARG A 230 18.29 12.39 -64.33
CA ARG A 230 18.81 12.71 -63.00
C ARG A 230 17.86 13.59 -62.19
N ARG A 231 17.28 14.63 -62.78
CA ARG A 231 16.32 15.52 -62.08
C ARG A 231 15.06 14.77 -61.65
N ILE A 232 14.54 13.89 -62.51
CA ILE A 232 13.37 13.05 -62.21
C ILE A 232 13.69 12.10 -61.06
N LEU A 233 14.79 11.34 -61.14
CA LEU A 233 15.21 10.43 -60.07
C LEU A 233 15.48 11.15 -58.74
N LYS A 234 16.14 12.32 -58.76
CA LYS A 234 16.33 13.15 -57.54
C LYS A 234 15.00 13.64 -56.96
N LYS A 235 14.02 13.99 -57.81
CA LYS A 235 12.68 14.39 -57.36
C LYS A 235 11.98 13.24 -56.63
N HIS A 236 11.95 12.04 -57.21
CA HIS A 236 11.32 10.86 -56.60
C HIS A 236 12.05 10.42 -55.33
N ARG A 237 13.39 10.36 -55.34
CA ARG A 237 14.19 10.03 -54.16
C ARG A 237 13.95 11.02 -53.02
N ASN A 238 13.91 12.31 -53.30
CA ASN A 238 13.62 13.33 -52.30
C ASN A 238 12.18 13.21 -51.77
N LYS A 239 11.20 12.87 -52.62
CA LYS A 239 9.81 12.61 -52.20
C LYS A 239 9.76 11.42 -51.24
N CYS A 240 10.42 10.30 -51.56
CA CYS A 240 10.50 9.15 -50.67
C CYS A 240 11.19 9.50 -49.35
N LYS A 241 12.36 10.14 -49.40
CA LYS A 241 13.20 10.41 -48.22
C LYS A 241 12.65 11.50 -47.30
N LYS A 242 12.02 12.55 -47.83
CA LYS A 242 11.56 13.71 -47.05
C LYS A 242 10.08 13.67 -46.67
N ASP A 243 9.24 12.96 -47.44
CA ASP A 243 7.78 12.90 -47.22
C ASP A 243 7.32 11.48 -46.85
N PHE A 244 7.50 10.50 -47.75
CA PHE A 244 6.88 9.18 -47.57
C PHE A 244 7.46 8.39 -46.39
N LEU A 245 8.79 8.26 -46.31
CA LEU A 245 9.45 7.48 -45.26
C LEU A 245 9.17 8.03 -43.84
N PRO A 246 9.36 9.33 -43.55
CA PRO A 246 9.06 9.87 -42.22
C PRO A 246 7.59 9.72 -41.82
N ARG A 247 6.65 9.83 -42.78
CA ARG A 247 5.22 9.62 -42.51
C ARG A 247 4.90 8.16 -42.22
N LYS A 248 5.51 7.24 -42.97
CA LYS A 248 5.30 5.81 -42.77
C LYS A 248 5.82 5.33 -41.43
N GLN A 249 7.02 5.77 -41.03
CA GLN A 249 7.56 5.53 -39.69
C GLN A 249 6.64 6.06 -38.58
N ARG A 250 6.13 7.30 -38.73
CA ARG A 250 5.14 7.85 -37.79
C ARG A 250 3.85 7.05 -37.70
N TYR A 251 3.36 6.49 -38.81
CA TYR A 251 2.16 5.64 -38.79
C TYR A 251 2.43 4.31 -38.11
N LYS A 252 3.60 3.70 -38.35
CA LYS A 252 4.08 2.49 -37.64
C LYS A 252 4.13 2.72 -36.13
N GLU A 253 4.77 3.79 -35.68
CA GLU A 253 4.83 4.20 -34.27
C GLU A 253 3.43 4.45 -33.69
N ALA A 254 2.58 5.21 -34.38
CA ALA A 254 1.22 5.49 -33.91
C ALA A 254 0.37 4.22 -33.80
N ASN A 255 0.51 3.28 -34.73
CA ASN A 255 -0.18 1.99 -34.72
C ASN A 255 0.27 1.11 -33.55
N ALA A 256 1.57 1.12 -33.21
CA ALA A 256 2.09 0.47 -32.01
C ALA A 256 1.53 1.11 -30.73
N ILE A 257 1.51 2.44 -30.66
CA ILE A 257 0.99 3.19 -29.51
C ILE A 257 -0.50 2.95 -29.31
N PHE A 258 -1.30 2.74 -30.37
CA PHE A 258 -2.73 2.52 -30.19
C PHE A 258 -3.04 1.32 -29.29
N ASP A 259 -2.30 0.20 -29.38
CA ASP A 259 -2.49 -0.94 -28.45
C ASP A 259 -3.98 -1.28 -28.15
N GLY A 260 -4.77 -1.47 -29.21
CA GLY A 260 -6.22 -1.71 -29.11
C GLY A 260 -7.12 -0.48 -28.89
N ARG A 261 -6.58 0.68 -28.50
CA ARG A 261 -7.33 1.93 -28.27
C ARG A 261 -7.59 2.73 -29.55
N ASN A 262 -8.56 3.66 -29.48
CA ASN A 262 -8.98 4.45 -30.64
C ASN A 262 -8.25 5.80 -30.82
N SER A 263 -7.61 6.30 -29.76
CA SER A 263 -6.98 7.63 -29.74
C SER A 263 -5.91 7.74 -28.67
N PHE A 264 -4.92 8.62 -28.88
CA PHE A 264 -3.97 9.01 -27.84
C PHE A 264 -3.56 10.48 -27.98
N SER A 265 -2.98 11.05 -26.92
CA SER A 265 -2.42 12.41 -26.90
C SER A 265 -0.95 12.45 -27.36
N LYS A 266 -0.58 13.46 -28.14
CA LYS A 266 0.82 13.59 -28.61
C LYS A 266 1.80 13.99 -27.50
N THR A 267 1.32 14.58 -26.42
CA THR A 267 2.16 15.08 -25.31
C THR A 267 2.22 14.12 -24.13
N ASP A 268 1.22 13.26 -23.99
CA ASP A 268 1.21 12.12 -23.08
C ASP A 268 0.61 10.96 -23.85
N THR A 269 1.46 10.09 -24.38
CA THR A 269 1.07 9.01 -25.27
C THR A 269 0.21 7.98 -24.56
N ASP A 270 0.19 7.91 -23.23
CA ASP A 270 -0.62 6.93 -22.49
C ASP A 270 -2.05 7.45 -22.25
N ALA A 271 -2.26 8.76 -22.30
CA ALA A 271 -3.55 9.39 -22.14
C ALA A 271 -4.45 9.18 -23.37
N THR A 272 -5.73 8.85 -23.13
CA THR A 272 -6.74 8.61 -24.17
C THR A 272 -7.78 9.72 -24.16
N PHE A 273 -8.34 10.09 -25.32
CA PHE A 273 -9.39 11.10 -25.36
C PHE A 273 -10.71 10.55 -24.83
N MET A 274 -11.23 11.17 -23.78
CA MET A 274 -12.44 10.76 -23.09
C MET A 274 -13.40 11.93 -22.91
N CYS A 275 -14.69 11.63 -22.92
CA CYS A 275 -15.72 12.61 -22.61
C CYS A 275 -15.74 12.90 -21.10
N MET A 276 -15.42 14.13 -20.71
CA MET A 276 -15.36 14.54 -19.31
C MET A 276 -16.75 14.85 -18.74
N LYS A 277 -17.00 14.49 -17.48
CA LYS A 277 -18.29 14.75 -16.79
C LYS A 277 -18.45 16.22 -16.32
N GLU A 278 -17.37 17.00 -16.21
CA GLU A 278 -17.33 18.30 -15.51
C GLU A 278 -17.52 19.56 -16.37
N ALA A 279 -17.98 19.45 -17.62
CA ALA A 279 -18.19 20.63 -18.46
C ALA A 279 -19.31 21.54 -17.90
N PRO A 280 -19.05 22.83 -17.57
CA PRO A 280 -20.05 23.75 -17.01
C PRO A 280 -21.29 23.91 -17.92
N MET A 281 -21.09 23.80 -19.23
CA MET A 281 -22.16 23.88 -20.24
C MET A 281 -22.79 22.51 -20.56
N LYS A 282 -22.42 21.41 -19.87
CA LYS A 282 -22.78 20.01 -20.20
C LYS A 282 -22.45 19.58 -21.65
N ASN A 283 -21.68 20.39 -22.38
CA ASN A 283 -21.11 20.03 -23.66
C ASN A 283 -20.03 18.99 -23.39
N ARG A 284 -20.33 17.73 -23.70
CA ARG A 284 -19.48 16.54 -23.59
C ARG A 284 -18.09 16.71 -24.25
N GLU A 285 -17.23 17.51 -23.64
CA GLU A 285 -15.94 17.89 -24.20
C GLU A 285 -14.96 16.72 -24.09
N LEU A 286 -14.32 16.40 -25.21
CA LEU A 286 -13.30 15.37 -25.29
C LEU A 286 -11.96 15.95 -24.82
N LYS A 287 -11.40 15.38 -23.75
CA LYS A 287 -10.08 15.75 -23.24
C LYS A 287 -9.22 14.51 -23.07
N PRO A 288 -7.88 14.62 -23.20
CA PRO A 288 -6.99 13.53 -22.82
C PRO A 288 -7.12 13.26 -21.34
N GLY A 289 -7.26 11.99 -20.98
CA GLY A 289 -7.46 11.56 -19.62
C GLY A 289 -7.29 10.07 -19.43
N PHE A 290 -7.46 9.67 -18.18
CA PHE A 290 -7.46 8.29 -17.72
C PHE A 290 -8.80 7.97 -17.09
N ASN A 291 -9.24 6.73 -17.26
CA ASN A 291 -10.38 6.19 -16.53
C ASN A 291 -9.88 5.62 -15.20
N LEU A 292 -10.09 6.36 -14.12
CA LEU A 292 -9.77 5.92 -12.76
C LEU A 292 -10.91 5.04 -12.25
N GLN A 293 -10.59 3.80 -11.91
CA GLN A 293 -11.48 2.87 -11.22
C GLN A 293 -11.10 2.86 -9.74
N VAL A 294 -12.09 2.94 -8.87
CA VAL A 294 -11.89 2.88 -7.42
C VAL A 294 -12.81 1.83 -6.83
N ALA A 295 -12.24 1.02 -5.94
CA ALA A 295 -12.95 0.12 -5.07
C ALA A 295 -12.91 0.70 -3.65
N SER A 296 -14.08 0.91 -3.05
CA SER A 296 -14.20 1.44 -1.71
C SER A 296 -15.08 0.58 -0.81
N SER A 297 -14.84 0.69 0.49
CA SER A 297 -15.66 0.09 1.53
C SER A 297 -15.63 1.00 2.75
N ASN A 298 -16.78 1.27 3.35
CA ASN A 298 -16.94 2.25 4.42
C ASN A 298 -16.27 3.60 4.10
N GLN A 299 -16.37 4.07 2.84
CA GLN A 299 -15.78 5.30 2.30
C GLN A 299 -14.25 5.38 2.39
N PHE A 300 -13.57 4.25 2.66
CA PHE A 300 -12.13 4.10 2.49
C PHE A 300 -11.86 3.50 1.12
N VAL A 301 -10.81 4.00 0.46
CA VAL A 301 -10.32 3.44 -0.79
C VAL A 301 -9.52 2.18 -0.47
N ILE A 302 -9.97 1.04 -0.99
CA ILE A 302 -9.33 -0.26 -0.77
C ILE A 302 -8.35 -0.56 -1.90
N ALA A 303 -8.78 -0.29 -3.13
CA ALA A 303 -7.96 -0.46 -4.31
C ALA A 303 -8.35 0.56 -5.38
N TYR A 304 -7.45 0.77 -6.32
CA TYR A 304 -7.65 1.66 -7.45
C TYR A 304 -6.78 1.21 -8.61
N ASP A 305 -7.18 1.55 -9.83
CA ASP A 305 -6.34 1.41 -11.03
C ASP A 305 -6.77 2.40 -12.12
N ILE A 306 -5.91 2.61 -13.11
CA ILE A 306 -6.13 3.52 -14.22
C ILE A 306 -6.11 2.79 -15.57
N PHE A 307 -7.11 3.11 -16.39
CA PHE A 307 -7.29 2.49 -17.69
C PHE A 307 -7.34 3.52 -18.81
N SER A 308 -6.84 3.11 -19.97
CA SER A 308 -6.98 3.84 -21.23
C SER A 308 -8.37 3.69 -21.85
N ASN A 309 -9.13 2.65 -21.44
CA ASN A 309 -10.47 2.39 -21.93
C ASN A 309 -11.49 3.40 -21.37
N PRO A 310 -12.22 4.16 -22.23
CA PRO A 310 -13.18 5.17 -21.77
C PRO A 310 -14.49 4.64 -21.16
N THR A 311 -14.74 3.33 -21.29
CA THR A 311 -15.96 2.63 -20.86
C THR A 311 -15.64 1.68 -19.71
N ASP A 312 -16.50 1.66 -18.70
CA ASP A 312 -16.25 0.96 -17.44
C ASP A 312 -16.43 -0.57 -17.54
N THR A 313 -17.28 -1.06 -18.45
CA THR A 313 -17.54 -2.50 -18.63
C THR A 313 -16.25 -3.32 -18.80
N ARG A 314 -15.29 -2.80 -19.58
CA ARG A 314 -14.05 -3.51 -19.95
C ARG A 314 -12.93 -3.35 -18.94
N THR A 315 -13.08 -2.43 -18.00
CA THR A 315 -12.06 -2.22 -16.95
C THR A 315 -12.32 -3.12 -15.75
N PHE A 316 -13.50 -3.74 -15.67
CA PHE A 316 -13.97 -4.46 -14.50
C PHE A 316 -13.12 -5.67 -14.12
N ILE A 317 -12.97 -6.64 -15.02
CA ILE A 317 -12.22 -7.87 -14.76
C ILE A 317 -10.75 -7.55 -14.47
N PRO A 318 -10.02 -6.79 -15.31
CA PRO A 318 -8.63 -6.42 -15.01
C PRO A 318 -8.50 -5.67 -13.69
N PHE A 319 -9.50 -4.86 -13.32
CA PHE A 319 -9.50 -4.17 -12.05
C PHE A 319 -9.66 -5.15 -10.88
N LEU A 320 -10.62 -6.08 -10.92
CA LEU A 320 -10.79 -7.09 -9.88
C LEU A 320 -9.55 -7.98 -9.73
N GLU A 321 -8.91 -8.39 -10.83
CA GLU A 321 -7.66 -9.16 -10.81
C GLU A 321 -6.50 -8.41 -10.12
N SER A 322 -6.52 -7.07 -10.15
CA SER A 322 -5.48 -6.26 -9.50
C SER A 322 -5.63 -6.19 -7.96
N ILE A 323 -6.81 -6.53 -7.41
CA ILE A 323 -7.13 -6.39 -5.99
C ILE A 323 -6.69 -7.63 -5.22
N GLN A 324 -5.54 -7.55 -4.53
CA GLN A 324 -5.01 -8.67 -3.74
C GLN A 324 -5.82 -9.00 -2.48
N THR A 325 -6.60 -8.04 -1.99
CA THR A 325 -7.43 -8.18 -0.78
C THR A 325 -8.90 -8.48 -1.11
N LEU A 326 -9.20 -8.90 -2.35
CA LEU A 326 -10.57 -9.16 -2.82
C LEU A 326 -11.27 -10.23 -1.98
N ASP A 327 -10.53 -11.16 -1.40
CA ASP A 327 -11.06 -12.24 -0.55
C ASP A 327 -11.69 -11.78 0.75
N LEU A 328 -11.39 -10.56 1.19
CA LEU A 328 -12.05 -9.95 2.35
C LEU A 328 -13.52 -9.58 2.08
N PHE A 329 -13.95 -9.59 0.81
CA PHE A 329 -15.28 -9.16 0.39
C PHE A 329 -16.05 -10.30 -0.27
N LYS A 330 -17.33 -10.41 0.06
CA LYS A 330 -18.27 -11.39 -0.50
C LYS A 330 -19.11 -10.81 -1.63
N PHE A 331 -19.56 -9.58 -1.48
CA PHE A 331 -20.42 -8.88 -2.43
C PHE A 331 -19.60 -7.87 -3.24
N ILE A 332 -19.84 -7.83 -4.55
CA ILE A 332 -19.26 -6.80 -5.43
C ILE A 332 -20.41 -5.95 -5.96
N ALA A 333 -20.47 -4.69 -5.55
CA ALA A 333 -21.53 -3.77 -5.92
C ALA A 333 -21.01 -2.71 -6.88
N ALA A 334 -21.59 -2.63 -8.08
CA ALA A 334 -21.15 -1.71 -9.13
C ALA A 334 -22.33 -1.08 -9.89
N ASP A 335 -22.03 -0.07 -10.71
CA ASP A 335 -23.04 0.59 -11.54
C ASP A 335 -23.52 -0.30 -12.71
N ALA A 336 -24.60 0.13 -13.38
CA ALA A 336 -25.15 -0.66 -14.50
C ALA A 336 -24.25 -0.70 -15.74
N GLY A 337 -23.25 0.17 -15.83
CA GLY A 337 -22.23 0.17 -16.88
C GLY A 337 -21.30 -1.04 -16.80
N TYR A 338 -21.18 -1.68 -15.63
CA TYR A 338 -20.42 -2.92 -15.46
C TYR A 338 -21.22 -4.19 -15.79
N GLY A 339 -22.55 -4.11 -15.93
CA GLY A 339 -23.40 -5.28 -16.18
C GLY A 339 -23.23 -5.85 -17.60
N SER A 340 -22.42 -6.90 -17.74
CA SER A 340 -22.25 -7.69 -18.96
C SER A 340 -22.15 -9.18 -18.62
N GLU A 341 -22.46 -10.04 -19.60
CA GLU A 341 -22.39 -11.50 -19.46
C GLU A 341 -21.00 -11.96 -18.99
N GLU A 342 -19.95 -11.49 -19.67
CA GLU A 342 -18.54 -11.74 -19.35
C GLU A 342 -18.19 -11.33 -17.90
N ASN A 343 -18.70 -10.19 -17.44
CA ASN A 343 -18.42 -9.72 -16.08
C ASN A 343 -19.19 -10.52 -15.02
N TYR A 344 -20.42 -10.94 -15.28
CA TYR A 344 -21.17 -11.79 -14.35
C TYR A 344 -20.54 -13.18 -14.23
N GLU A 345 -20.17 -13.78 -15.37
CA GLU A 345 -19.45 -15.05 -15.42
C GLU A 345 -18.16 -14.97 -14.61
N ALA A 346 -17.33 -13.94 -14.83
CA ALA A 346 -16.10 -13.76 -14.07
C ALA A 346 -16.35 -13.61 -12.56
N VAL A 347 -17.35 -12.83 -12.14
CA VAL A 347 -17.65 -12.63 -10.71
C VAL A 347 -18.12 -13.91 -10.03
N LEU A 348 -18.99 -14.68 -10.69
CA LEU A 348 -19.59 -15.89 -10.12
C LEU A 348 -18.64 -17.09 -10.20
N ASP A 349 -18.04 -17.33 -11.36
CA ASP A 349 -17.33 -18.58 -11.64
C ASP A 349 -15.84 -18.45 -11.31
N THR A 350 -15.22 -17.32 -11.67
CA THR A 350 -13.78 -17.09 -11.43
C THR A 350 -13.51 -16.59 -10.02
N PHE A 351 -14.19 -15.51 -9.59
CA PHE A 351 -13.94 -14.88 -8.29
C PHE A 351 -14.78 -15.45 -7.15
N GLN A 352 -15.82 -16.25 -7.46
CA GLN A 352 -16.72 -16.85 -6.48
C GLN A 352 -17.36 -15.83 -5.52
N LYS A 353 -17.74 -14.67 -6.04
CA LYS A 353 -18.38 -13.57 -5.29
C LYS A 353 -19.82 -13.37 -5.76
N VAL A 354 -20.58 -12.57 -5.01
CA VAL A 354 -21.98 -12.25 -5.32
C VAL A 354 -22.06 -10.90 -6.05
N PRO A 355 -22.48 -10.84 -7.33
CA PRO A 355 -22.61 -9.59 -8.06
C PRO A 355 -23.89 -8.83 -7.66
N LEU A 356 -23.73 -7.62 -7.14
CA LEU A 356 -24.81 -6.64 -6.93
C LEU A 356 -24.67 -5.54 -7.99
N ILE A 357 -24.85 -5.92 -9.25
CA ILE A 357 -24.64 -5.08 -10.42
C ILE A 357 -25.91 -5.14 -11.28
N PRO A 358 -26.66 -4.04 -11.47
CA PRO A 358 -27.81 -4.05 -12.36
C PRO A 358 -27.35 -4.21 -13.81
N TYR A 359 -28.05 -5.01 -14.60
CA TYR A 359 -27.85 -5.01 -16.04
C TYR A 359 -28.55 -3.80 -16.69
N GLY A 360 -28.13 -3.40 -17.89
CA GLY A 360 -28.58 -2.14 -18.50
C GLY A 360 -30.10 -1.96 -18.69
N MET A 361 -30.87 -3.05 -18.76
CA MET A 361 -32.34 -3.04 -18.88
C MET A 361 -33.09 -3.22 -17.57
N TYR A 362 -32.40 -3.47 -16.44
CA TYR A 362 -32.98 -3.85 -15.16
C TYR A 362 -34.14 -2.93 -14.71
N HIS A 363 -33.93 -1.61 -14.72
CA HIS A 363 -34.99 -0.66 -14.37
C HIS A 363 -36.03 -0.45 -15.48
N LYS A 364 -35.64 -0.61 -16.75
CA LYS A 364 -36.51 -0.34 -17.91
C LYS A 364 -37.55 -1.43 -18.11
N GLU A 365 -37.23 -2.67 -17.77
CA GLU A 365 -38.13 -3.83 -17.89
C GLU A 365 -39.41 -3.69 -17.04
N ASN A 366 -39.34 -2.91 -15.95
CA ASN A 366 -40.49 -2.62 -15.10
C ASN A 366 -41.39 -1.48 -15.61
N SER A 367 -41.00 -0.78 -16.67
CA SER A 367 -41.82 0.29 -17.24
C SER A 367 -43.00 -0.26 -18.05
N LYS A 368 -44.16 0.43 -17.99
CA LYS A 368 -45.35 0.05 -18.75
C LYS A 368 -45.09 -0.03 -20.26
N THR A 369 -44.30 0.89 -20.79
CA THR A 369 -43.91 0.95 -22.21
C THR A 369 -43.08 -0.25 -22.64
N TYR A 370 -42.24 -0.80 -21.76
CA TYR A 370 -41.48 -2.02 -22.06
C TYR A 370 -42.40 -3.25 -22.08
N ARG A 371 -43.25 -3.40 -21.06
CA ARG A 371 -44.16 -4.56 -20.93
C ARG A 371 -45.23 -4.64 -22.02
N SER A 372 -45.61 -3.50 -22.60
CA SER A 372 -46.60 -3.46 -23.69
C SER A 372 -45.98 -3.51 -25.09
N ASN A 373 -44.65 -3.60 -25.22
CA ASN A 373 -43.99 -3.55 -26.53
C ASN A 373 -43.88 -4.96 -27.14
N PRO A 374 -44.51 -5.22 -28.29
CA PRO A 374 -44.51 -6.54 -28.94
C PRO A 374 -43.12 -6.94 -29.46
N LYS A 375 -42.18 -6.01 -29.60
CA LYS A 375 -40.80 -6.31 -30.05
C LYS A 375 -39.93 -6.95 -28.98
N HIS A 376 -40.34 -6.92 -27.70
CA HIS A 376 -39.59 -7.52 -26.62
C HIS A 376 -40.02 -8.96 -26.41
N ARG A 377 -39.12 -9.90 -26.69
CA ARG A 377 -39.34 -11.34 -26.50
C ARG A 377 -39.74 -11.72 -25.07
N ALA A 378 -39.32 -10.96 -24.06
CA ALA A 378 -39.73 -11.20 -22.67
C ALA A 378 -41.25 -11.10 -22.45
N ASN A 379 -41.99 -10.50 -23.40
CA ASN A 379 -43.44 -10.41 -23.38
C ASN A 379 -44.11 -11.50 -24.25
N TRP A 380 -43.34 -12.39 -24.90
CA TRP A 380 -43.85 -13.48 -25.74
C TRP A 380 -44.15 -14.70 -24.88
N ASP A 381 -45.12 -15.50 -25.31
CA ASP A 381 -45.42 -16.78 -24.66
C ASP A 381 -44.40 -17.83 -25.09
N TYR A 382 -43.94 -18.66 -24.16
CA TYR A 382 -42.93 -19.69 -24.42
C TYR A 382 -43.46 -21.06 -23.99
N ASP A 383 -43.54 -21.98 -24.95
CA ASP A 383 -43.93 -23.37 -24.73
C ASP A 383 -42.66 -24.21 -24.52
N GLU A 384 -42.43 -24.65 -23.28
CA GLU A 384 -41.26 -25.45 -22.90
C GLU A 384 -41.23 -26.83 -23.56
N ILE A 385 -42.41 -27.42 -23.85
CA ILE A 385 -42.53 -28.77 -24.41
C ILE A 385 -42.20 -28.75 -25.90
N LYS A 386 -42.73 -27.76 -26.61
CA LYS A 386 -42.51 -27.60 -28.06
C LYS A 386 -41.24 -26.84 -28.39
N ASP A 387 -40.59 -26.23 -27.39
CA ASP A 387 -39.43 -25.38 -27.56
C ASP A 387 -39.70 -24.29 -28.61
N ALA A 388 -40.79 -23.55 -28.39
CA ALA A 388 -41.32 -22.59 -29.35
C ALA A 388 -41.82 -21.31 -28.65
N TYR A 389 -41.71 -20.18 -29.34
CA TYR A 389 -42.25 -18.91 -28.89
C TYR A 389 -43.47 -18.48 -29.71
N THR A 390 -44.41 -17.79 -29.06
CA THR A 390 -45.52 -17.10 -29.73
C THR A 390 -45.46 -15.61 -29.38
N ASP A 391 -45.29 -14.75 -30.40
CA ASP A 391 -45.25 -13.30 -30.17
C ASP A 391 -46.65 -12.72 -29.83
N LEU A 392 -46.69 -11.44 -29.42
CA LEU A 392 -47.96 -10.78 -29.07
C LEU A 392 -48.93 -10.63 -30.26
N ASP A 393 -48.43 -10.77 -31.50
CA ASP A 393 -49.23 -10.75 -32.71
C ASP A 393 -49.72 -12.16 -33.11
N GLY A 394 -49.34 -13.19 -32.35
CA GLY A 394 -49.73 -14.59 -32.53
C GLY A 394 -48.89 -15.37 -33.55
N VAL A 395 -47.71 -14.87 -33.92
CA VAL A 395 -46.77 -15.57 -34.84
C VAL A 395 -45.96 -16.61 -34.07
N HIS A 396 -45.89 -17.83 -34.61
CA HIS A 396 -45.16 -18.95 -34.03
C HIS A 396 -43.71 -19.02 -34.53
N PHE A 397 -42.78 -19.25 -33.59
CA PHE A 397 -41.35 -19.36 -33.82
C PHE A 397 -40.82 -20.68 -33.24
N SER A 398 -40.44 -21.62 -34.12
CA SER A 398 -39.82 -22.87 -33.71
C SER A 398 -38.29 -22.77 -33.61
N PHE A 399 -37.69 -23.64 -32.79
CA PHE A 399 -36.24 -23.78 -32.74
C PHE A 399 -35.66 -24.09 -34.13
N SER A 400 -34.56 -23.41 -34.48
CA SER A 400 -33.88 -23.58 -35.77
C SER A 400 -32.48 -24.17 -35.61
N HIS A 401 -31.58 -23.48 -34.91
CA HIS A 401 -30.21 -23.96 -34.71
C HIS A 401 -29.51 -23.20 -33.56
N TYR A 402 -28.38 -23.72 -33.10
CA TYR A 402 -27.46 -22.98 -32.25
C TYR A 402 -26.53 -22.09 -33.09
N SER A 403 -26.22 -20.90 -32.59
CA SER A 403 -25.32 -19.95 -33.23
C SER A 403 -24.33 -19.43 -32.22
N THR A 404 -23.05 -19.52 -32.58
CA THR A 404 -21.96 -18.91 -31.82
C THR A 404 -21.58 -17.59 -32.45
N ARG A 405 -21.43 -16.54 -31.65
CA ARG A 405 -20.98 -15.22 -32.12
C ARG A 405 -19.86 -14.72 -31.24
N ASN A 406 -18.81 -14.21 -31.87
CA ASN A 406 -17.70 -13.57 -31.16
C ASN A 406 -17.93 -12.07 -31.12
N ASP A 407 -17.82 -11.49 -29.93
CA ASP A 407 -17.76 -10.05 -29.78
C ASP A 407 -16.48 -9.51 -30.42
N LYS A 408 -16.44 -8.20 -30.69
CA LYS A 408 -15.27 -7.51 -31.25
C LYS A 408 -13.96 -7.78 -30.48
N ASN A 409 -14.06 -8.20 -29.23
CA ASN A 409 -12.94 -8.45 -28.34
C ASN A 409 -12.61 -9.96 -28.16
N GLY A 410 -13.30 -10.86 -28.86
CA GLY A 410 -13.04 -12.31 -28.79
C GLY A 410 -13.89 -13.09 -27.79
N TYR A 411 -14.69 -12.44 -26.94
CA TYR A 411 -15.63 -13.14 -26.06
C TYR A 411 -16.71 -13.86 -26.87
N GLN A 412 -16.85 -15.16 -26.63
CA GLN A 412 -17.72 -16.05 -27.40
C GLN A 412 -19.07 -16.18 -26.72
N ARG A 413 -20.14 -15.81 -27.41
CA ARG A 413 -21.53 -15.96 -26.94
C ARG A 413 -22.25 -17.05 -27.69
N GLN A 414 -23.03 -17.83 -26.97
CA GLN A 414 -23.88 -18.88 -27.52
C GLN A 414 -25.33 -18.40 -27.55
N PHE A 415 -25.97 -18.61 -28.70
CA PHE A 415 -27.36 -18.25 -28.93
C PHE A 415 -28.15 -19.44 -29.43
N LYS A 416 -29.38 -19.58 -28.95
CA LYS A 416 -30.40 -20.44 -29.53
C LYS A 416 -31.26 -19.61 -30.46
N VAL A 417 -31.27 -19.95 -31.74
CA VAL A 417 -31.98 -19.19 -32.79
C VAL A 417 -33.32 -19.85 -33.07
N TYR A 418 -34.36 -19.04 -33.06
CA TYR A 418 -35.73 -19.41 -33.42
C TYR A 418 -36.13 -18.66 -34.69
N LYS A 419 -36.79 -19.37 -35.60
CA LYS A 419 -37.24 -18.85 -36.90
C LYS A 419 -38.76 -18.94 -36.94
N ALA A 420 -39.42 -17.93 -37.48
CA ALA A 420 -40.86 -17.97 -37.70
C ALA A 420 -41.19 -19.14 -38.64
N ASP A 421 -42.22 -19.91 -38.28
CA ASP A 421 -42.67 -21.06 -39.05
C ASP A 421 -43.14 -20.62 -40.43
N GLU A 422 -42.89 -21.46 -41.44
CA GLU A 422 -43.22 -21.12 -42.84
C GLU A 422 -44.72 -21.08 -43.07
N GLU A 423 -45.47 -21.92 -42.37
CA GLU A 423 -46.92 -21.92 -42.31
C GLU A 423 -47.38 -21.33 -40.97
N GLN A 424 -48.25 -20.31 -41.04
CA GLN A 424 -48.87 -19.68 -39.88
C GLN A 424 -50.37 -19.93 -39.90
N PRO A 425 -51.09 -19.79 -38.76
CA PRO A 425 -52.52 -20.11 -38.70
C PRO A 425 -53.42 -19.26 -39.61
N ASP A 426 -52.99 -18.07 -40.04
CA ASP A 426 -53.72 -17.20 -40.95
C ASP A 426 -52.78 -16.39 -41.88
N GLU A 427 -53.31 -15.89 -42.99
CA GLU A 427 -52.54 -15.11 -43.99
C GLU A 427 -51.95 -13.80 -43.41
N THR A 428 -52.61 -13.23 -42.39
CA THR A 428 -52.15 -11.98 -41.75
C THR A 428 -50.87 -12.24 -40.97
N ARG A 429 -50.83 -13.33 -40.19
CA ARG A 429 -49.66 -13.79 -39.44
C ARG A 429 -48.56 -14.28 -40.36
N GLU A 430 -48.88 -14.87 -41.51
CA GLU A 430 -47.86 -15.26 -42.50
C GLU A 430 -47.14 -14.04 -43.12
N GLN A 431 -47.87 -12.94 -43.34
CA GLN A 431 -47.26 -11.66 -43.72
C GLN A 431 -46.42 -11.08 -42.58
N LEU A 432 -46.93 -11.12 -41.35
CA LEU A 432 -46.21 -10.64 -40.16
C LEU A 432 -45.02 -11.51 -39.76
N ALA A 433 -44.97 -12.77 -40.17
CA ALA A 433 -43.85 -13.69 -40.00
C ALA A 433 -42.65 -13.32 -40.89
N LYS A 434 -42.87 -12.54 -41.95
CA LYS A 434 -41.82 -12.11 -42.88
C LYS A 434 -41.31 -10.71 -42.55
N THR A 435 -40.02 -10.49 -42.77
CA THR A 435 -39.38 -9.17 -42.68
C THR A 435 -39.78 -8.30 -43.88
N PRO A 436 -39.55 -6.97 -43.86
CA PRO A 436 -39.83 -6.11 -45.02
C PRO A 436 -39.09 -6.51 -46.31
N LYS A 437 -38.06 -7.36 -46.21
CA LYS A 437 -37.30 -7.92 -47.35
C LYS A 437 -37.77 -9.32 -47.76
N GLY A 438 -38.87 -9.83 -47.19
CA GLY A 438 -39.46 -11.13 -47.52
C GLY A 438 -38.86 -12.35 -46.81
N ALA A 439 -37.77 -12.20 -46.05
CA ALA A 439 -37.18 -13.29 -45.28
C ALA A 439 -37.95 -13.57 -43.99
N GLN A 440 -38.06 -14.82 -43.56
CA GLN A 440 -38.69 -15.19 -42.28
C GLN A 440 -38.02 -14.47 -41.10
N ARG A 441 -38.84 -13.97 -40.16
CA ARG A 441 -38.37 -13.33 -38.94
C ARG A 441 -37.63 -14.34 -38.08
N GLN A 442 -36.61 -13.86 -37.40
CA GLN A 442 -35.79 -14.67 -36.50
C GLN A 442 -35.58 -13.93 -35.19
N THR A 443 -35.49 -14.68 -34.11
CA THR A 443 -35.07 -14.19 -32.78
C THR A 443 -34.00 -15.11 -32.22
N ALA A 444 -33.13 -14.57 -31.37
CA ALA A 444 -32.03 -15.32 -30.78
C ALA A 444 -31.97 -15.09 -29.27
N VAL A 445 -31.95 -16.18 -28.51
CA VAL A 445 -31.91 -16.18 -27.03
C VAL A 445 -30.51 -16.56 -26.58
N ASN A 446 -29.93 -15.77 -25.68
CA ASN A 446 -28.72 -16.17 -24.97
C ASN A 446 -29.14 -16.62 -23.56
N TYR A 447 -29.12 -17.93 -23.31
CA TYR A 447 -29.54 -18.50 -22.03
C TYR A 447 -28.58 -18.18 -20.89
N ASN A 448 -27.27 -18.11 -21.14
CA ASN A 448 -26.29 -17.71 -20.12
C ASN A 448 -26.57 -16.29 -19.64
N TRP A 449 -26.85 -15.37 -20.58
CA TRP A 449 -27.23 -14.01 -20.23
C TRP A 449 -28.56 -13.94 -19.47
N GLU A 450 -29.58 -14.71 -19.86
CA GLU A 450 -30.86 -14.77 -19.12
C GLU A 450 -30.65 -15.33 -17.70
N TYR A 451 -29.84 -16.37 -17.55
CA TYR A 451 -29.44 -16.94 -16.26
C TYR A 451 -28.77 -15.88 -15.37
N PHE A 452 -27.75 -15.18 -15.87
CA PHE A 452 -27.07 -14.15 -15.08
C PHE A 452 -27.98 -12.98 -14.73
N LYS A 453 -28.87 -12.55 -15.63
CA LYS A 453 -29.86 -11.51 -15.32
C LYS A 453 -30.80 -11.94 -14.19
N GLN A 454 -31.29 -13.18 -14.23
CA GLN A 454 -32.17 -13.71 -13.19
C GLN A 454 -31.44 -13.77 -11.84
N HIS A 455 -30.21 -14.30 -11.82
CA HIS A 455 -29.39 -14.35 -10.62
C HIS A 455 -29.07 -12.95 -10.05
N ALA A 456 -28.71 -11.99 -10.92
CA ALA A 456 -28.48 -10.61 -10.52
C ALA A 456 -29.74 -9.96 -9.95
N LYS A 457 -30.91 -10.24 -10.53
CA LYS A 457 -32.21 -9.74 -10.05
C LYS A 457 -32.55 -10.30 -8.68
N GLU A 458 -32.44 -11.60 -8.47
CA GLU A 458 -32.67 -12.25 -7.17
C GLU A 458 -31.78 -11.66 -6.08
N ASN A 459 -30.49 -11.48 -6.37
CA ASN A 459 -29.55 -10.88 -5.42
C ASN A 459 -29.88 -9.41 -5.13
N LEU A 460 -30.17 -8.60 -6.15
CA LEU A 460 -30.52 -7.18 -6.00
C LEU A 460 -31.89 -6.96 -5.33
N GLU A 461 -32.83 -7.91 -5.45
CA GLU A 461 -34.16 -7.84 -4.86
C GLU A 461 -34.20 -8.42 -3.43
N SER A 462 -33.19 -9.19 -3.02
CA SER A 462 -33.03 -9.65 -1.64
C SER A 462 -32.90 -8.50 -0.64
N ASP A 463 -33.37 -8.68 0.59
CA ASP A 463 -33.33 -7.63 1.62
C ASP A 463 -31.90 -7.14 1.88
N ARG A 464 -30.95 -8.07 1.99
CA ARG A 464 -29.53 -7.75 2.20
C ARG A 464 -28.90 -7.10 0.97
N GLY A 465 -29.22 -7.56 -0.24
CA GLY A 465 -28.70 -6.97 -1.47
C GLY A 465 -29.19 -5.54 -1.70
N LYS A 466 -30.45 -5.24 -1.37
CA LYS A 466 -31.01 -3.88 -1.40
C LYS A 466 -30.28 -2.94 -0.45
N GLU A 467 -30.01 -3.39 0.77
CA GLU A 467 -29.28 -2.61 1.78
C GLU A 467 -27.88 -2.24 1.31
N ILE A 468 -27.10 -3.24 0.88
CA ILE A 468 -25.74 -3.04 0.36
C ILE A 468 -25.77 -2.15 -0.89
N TYR A 469 -26.64 -2.44 -1.87
CA TYR A 469 -26.68 -1.68 -3.11
C TYR A 469 -27.09 -0.21 -2.90
N ALA A 470 -27.95 0.07 -1.91
CA ALA A 470 -28.30 1.44 -1.54
C ALA A 470 -27.10 2.22 -0.98
N GLN A 471 -26.24 1.54 -0.20
CA GLN A 471 -25.04 2.14 0.39
C GLN A 471 -23.98 2.52 -0.67
N ARG A 472 -23.93 1.83 -1.81
CA ARG A 472 -23.00 2.11 -2.93
C ARG A 472 -22.96 3.59 -3.32
N LYS A 473 -24.13 4.24 -3.41
CA LYS A 473 -24.22 5.66 -3.77
C LYS A 473 -23.55 6.56 -2.74
N ILE A 474 -23.64 6.22 -1.47
CA ILE A 474 -23.07 7.00 -0.38
C ILE A 474 -21.56 6.77 -0.29
N ASP A 475 -21.13 5.53 -0.50
CA ASP A 475 -19.74 5.12 -0.34
C ASP A 475 -18.83 5.74 -1.42
N VAL A 476 -19.06 5.36 -2.69
CA VAL A 476 -18.13 5.71 -3.77
C VAL A 476 -18.26 7.16 -4.21
N GLU A 477 -19.47 7.74 -4.22
CA GLU A 477 -19.65 9.16 -4.58
C GLU A 477 -18.94 10.09 -3.59
N THR A 478 -18.89 9.71 -2.30
CA THR A 478 -18.15 10.48 -1.29
C THR A 478 -16.65 10.47 -1.56
N VAL A 479 -16.09 9.33 -1.99
CA VAL A 479 -14.68 9.22 -2.36
C VAL A 479 -14.36 10.18 -3.51
N PHE A 480 -15.11 10.13 -4.61
CA PHE A 480 -14.87 11.01 -5.75
C PHE A 480 -15.17 12.48 -5.45
N GLY A 481 -16.20 12.75 -4.65
CA GLY A 481 -16.52 14.10 -4.16
C GLY A 481 -15.36 14.69 -3.36
N ARG A 482 -14.73 13.90 -2.47
CA ARG A 482 -13.55 14.34 -1.72
C ARG A 482 -12.33 14.52 -2.61
N LEU A 483 -12.05 13.57 -3.51
CA LEU A 483 -10.92 13.65 -4.44
C LEU A 483 -10.94 14.96 -5.24
N LYS A 484 -12.09 15.32 -5.80
CA LYS A 484 -12.25 16.45 -6.72
C LYS A 484 -12.63 17.77 -6.06
N GLY A 485 -13.44 17.71 -5.01
CA GLY A 485 -14.04 18.86 -4.34
C GLY A 485 -13.24 19.35 -3.13
N VAL A 486 -12.74 18.42 -2.30
CA VAL A 486 -12.00 18.76 -1.07
C VAL A 486 -10.52 18.88 -1.34
N PHE A 487 -9.95 17.87 -2.00
CA PHE A 487 -8.51 17.85 -2.26
C PHE A 487 -8.14 18.45 -3.63
N GLY A 488 -9.12 18.67 -4.52
CA GLY A 488 -8.92 19.44 -5.75
C GLY A 488 -8.21 18.70 -6.89
N MET A 489 -8.02 17.38 -6.81
CA MET A 489 -7.36 16.61 -7.87
C MET A 489 -8.32 16.30 -9.01
N ARG A 490 -8.41 17.23 -9.97
CA ARG A 490 -9.21 17.09 -11.20
C ARG A 490 -8.38 16.74 -12.44
N ARG A 491 -7.06 16.95 -12.34
CA ARG A 491 -6.05 16.63 -13.35
C ARG A 491 -4.86 15.96 -12.70
N THR A 492 -4.14 15.15 -13.46
CA THR A 492 -2.86 14.59 -13.03
C THR A 492 -1.77 15.67 -13.08
N HIS A 493 -0.69 15.46 -12.33
CA HIS A 493 0.45 16.40 -12.25
C HIS A 493 1.74 15.85 -12.84
N VAL A 494 1.68 14.62 -13.35
CA VAL A 494 2.76 13.88 -14.00
C VAL A 494 2.22 13.23 -15.28
N ARG A 495 3.13 12.69 -16.10
CA ARG A 495 2.84 12.09 -17.41
C ARG A 495 3.31 10.65 -17.48
N GLY A 496 2.62 9.86 -18.30
CA GLY A 496 2.86 8.43 -18.45
C GLY A 496 2.09 7.60 -17.43
N LYS A 497 1.66 6.41 -17.84
CA LYS A 497 0.72 5.56 -17.08
C LYS A 497 1.23 5.27 -15.66
N GLN A 498 2.47 4.80 -15.52
CA GLN A 498 3.03 4.45 -14.21
C GLN A 498 3.09 5.65 -13.27
N ALA A 499 3.62 6.79 -13.73
CA ALA A 499 3.74 7.98 -12.89
C ALA A 499 2.35 8.47 -12.47
N VAL A 500 1.38 8.47 -13.39
CA VAL A 500 -0.01 8.85 -13.08
C VAL A 500 -0.65 7.90 -12.08
N HIS A 501 -0.41 6.59 -12.21
CA HIS A 501 -0.89 5.58 -11.27
C HIS A 501 -0.36 5.84 -9.86
N ASN A 502 0.94 6.14 -9.73
CA ASN A 502 1.56 6.47 -8.46
C ASN A 502 1.02 7.79 -7.87
N ASP A 503 0.87 8.82 -8.71
CA ASP A 503 0.35 10.14 -8.33
C ASP A 503 -1.05 10.03 -7.72
N ILE A 504 -1.93 9.25 -8.36
CA ILE A 504 -3.28 8.97 -7.88
C ILE A 504 -3.24 8.09 -6.62
N GLY A 505 -2.34 7.12 -6.54
CA GLY A 505 -2.20 6.27 -5.36
C GLY A 505 -1.82 7.00 -4.09
N ILE A 506 -0.79 7.85 -4.17
CA ILE A 506 -0.38 8.72 -3.07
C ILE A 506 -1.55 9.60 -2.63
N MET A 507 -2.30 10.13 -3.60
CA MET A 507 -3.47 10.94 -3.35
C MET A 507 -4.57 10.18 -2.60
N LEU A 508 -4.96 9.01 -3.09
CA LEU A 508 -6.02 8.21 -2.48
C LEU A 508 -5.61 7.68 -1.10
N MET A 509 -4.34 7.29 -0.92
CA MET A 509 -3.81 6.90 0.39
C MET A 509 -3.79 8.09 1.36
N SER A 510 -3.39 9.27 0.90
CA SER A 510 -3.47 10.50 1.69
C SER A 510 -4.91 10.78 2.14
N MET A 511 -5.90 10.66 1.23
CA MET A 511 -7.33 10.80 1.56
C MET A 511 -7.81 9.82 2.63
N ASN A 512 -7.34 8.57 2.54
CA ASN A 512 -7.60 7.51 3.51
C ASN A 512 -7.03 7.88 4.90
N LEU A 513 -5.77 8.27 4.97
CA LEU A 513 -5.11 8.66 6.23
C LEU A 513 -5.74 9.91 6.83
N THR A 514 -6.13 10.91 6.03
CA THR A 514 -6.88 12.08 6.52
C THR A 514 -8.23 11.68 7.08
N LYS A 515 -8.94 10.76 6.41
CA LYS A 515 -10.24 10.25 6.89
C LYS A 515 -10.09 9.54 8.21
N LEU A 516 -9.12 8.65 8.29
CA LEU A 516 -8.79 7.88 9.47
C LEU A 516 -8.42 8.79 10.66
N ALA A 517 -7.59 9.81 10.43
CA ALA A 517 -7.27 10.82 11.43
C ALA A 517 -8.54 11.54 11.93
N LEU A 518 -9.44 11.93 11.02
CA LEU A 518 -10.70 12.58 11.37
C LEU A 518 -11.65 11.65 12.12
N GLU A 519 -11.77 10.39 11.71
CA GLU A 519 -12.61 9.41 12.38
C GLU A 519 -12.11 9.12 13.78
N ALA A 520 -10.80 8.97 13.95
CA ALA A 520 -10.21 8.80 15.26
C ALA A 520 -10.48 10.02 16.16
N ARG A 521 -10.25 11.25 15.67
CA ARG A 521 -10.58 12.47 16.41
C ARG A 521 -12.08 12.58 16.74
N ARG A 522 -12.96 12.24 15.79
CA ARG A 522 -14.42 12.29 15.95
C ARG A 522 -14.93 11.25 16.94
N LYS A 523 -14.34 10.06 16.99
CA LYS A 523 -14.72 9.03 17.97
C LYS A 523 -14.19 9.39 19.37
N VAL A 524 -13.07 10.11 19.47
CA VAL A 524 -12.48 10.57 20.74
C VAL A 524 -13.17 11.82 21.30
N GLY A 525 -13.61 12.77 20.46
CA GLY A 525 -14.10 14.11 20.87
C GLY A 525 -15.41 14.16 21.70
N PRO A 526 -16.52 13.52 21.27
CA PRO A 526 -17.76 13.41 22.06
C PRO A 526 -17.58 12.53 23.30
N PHE A 527 -16.61 11.61 23.28
CA PHE A 527 -16.31 10.69 24.38
C PHE A 527 -15.75 11.43 25.59
N TYR A 528 -14.84 12.40 25.40
CA TYR A 528 -14.34 13.24 26.50
C TYR A 528 -15.45 14.07 27.15
N LYS A 529 -16.47 14.50 26.38
CA LYS A 529 -17.64 15.24 26.90
C LYS A 529 -18.73 14.36 27.50
N LYS A 530 -18.88 13.09 27.07
CA LYS A 530 -19.95 12.16 27.50
C LYS A 530 -19.50 11.20 28.62
N ALA A 531 -18.20 10.90 28.72
CA ALA A 531 -17.61 10.17 29.85
C ALA A 531 -17.76 10.92 31.19
N VAL A 532 -17.94 12.25 31.13
CA VAL A 532 -18.27 13.10 32.28
C VAL A 532 -19.76 13.01 32.66
N LYS A 533 -20.64 12.35 31.88
CA LYS A 533 -22.09 12.48 32.08
C LYS A 533 -23.02 11.25 32.02
N ASN A 534 -22.66 10.03 31.61
CA ASN A 534 -23.65 8.91 31.73
C ASN A 534 -23.11 7.46 31.80
N LYS A 535 -23.91 6.60 32.48
CA LYS A 535 -23.56 5.33 33.17
C LYS A 535 -23.67 3.98 32.41
N ASN A 536 -23.97 3.95 31.11
CA ASN A 536 -24.08 2.66 30.38
C ASN A 536 -22.77 2.27 29.68
N ARG A 537 -22.19 1.15 30.10
CA ARG A 537 -20.74 0.86 30.04
C ARG A 537 -20.29 -0.07 28.91
N ASN A 538 -21.15 -0.90 28.31
CA ASN A 538 -20.68 -2.07 27.53
C ASN A 538 -20.48 -1.85 26.02
N GLU A 539 -21.34 -1.12 25.32
CA GLU A 539 -21.06 -0.71 23.91
C GLU A 539 -19.98 0.37 23.84
N THR A 540 -19.89 1.17 24.89
CA THR A 540 -18.94 2.26 25.12
C THR A 540 -17.49 1.77 25.20
N ILE A 541 -17.24 0.52 25.63
CA ILE A 541 -15.90 -0.07 25.74
C ILE A 541 -15.38 -0.62 24.40
N ARG A 542 -16.25 -1.23 23.57
CA ARG A 542 -15.84 -1.75 22.25
C ARG A 542 -15.36 -0.65 21.30
N ILE A 543 -16.03 0.51 21.30
CA ILE A 543 -15.67 1.65 20.45
C ILE A 543 -14.43 2.39 20.98
N LEU A 544 -14.21 2.39 22.30
CA LEU A 544 -12.99 2.92 22.94
C LEU A 544 -11.74 2.12 22.53
N ILE A 545 -11.83 0.78 22.49
CA ILE A 545 -10.77 -0.13 22.02
C ILE A 545 -10.42 0.13 20.54
N LEU A 546 -11.43 0.41 19.71
CA LEU A 546 -11.25 0.72 18.28
C LEU A 546 -10.55 2.06 18.02
N SER A 547 -10.82 3.09 18.85
CA SER A 547 -10.15 4.40 18.74
C SER A 547 -8.74 4.43 19.35
N LEU A 548 -8.48 3.59 20.36
CA LEU A 548 -7.17 3.50 21.05
C LEU A 548 -6.17 2.61 20.28
N ARG A 549 -6.64 1.58 19.56
CA ARG A 549 -5.80 0.71 18.71
C ARG A 549 -5.01 1.47 17.63
N PHE A 550 -5.55 2.57 17.10
CA PHE A 550 -4.88 3.39 16.08
C PHE A 550 -3.93 4.47 16.64
N PHE A 551 -4.10 4.87 17.90
CA PHE A 551 -3.44 6.06 18.47
C PHE A 551 -2.34 5.79 19.49
N TYR A 552 -2.23 4.56 20.03
CA TYR A 552 -1.26 4.22 21.08
C TYR A 552 -0.48 2.94 20.80
N TRP A 553 -0.20 2.63 19.52
CA TRP A 553 0.65 1.49 19.19
C TRP A 553 2.13 1.83 19.36
N ARG A 554 2.55 1.85 20.62
CA ARG A 554 3.86 1.40 21.09
C ARG A 554 3.66 0.98 22.55
N LEU A 555 4.09 -0.24 22.89
CA LEU A 555 4.53 -0.66 24.23
C LEU A 555 3.43 -1.04 25.26
N VAL A 556 2.91 -2.27 25.17
CA VAL A 556 2.50 -3.03 26.37
C VAL A 556 3.07 -4.42 26.21
N PHE A 557 3.95 -4.82 27.12
CA PHE A 557 4.81 -5.98 26.96
C PHE A 557 4.62 -6.97 28.11
N PHE A 558 4.42 -8.26 27.81
CA PHE A 558 4.08 -9.33 28.75
C PHE A 558 4.91 -10.61 28.50
N GLN A 559 5.22 -11.34 29.58
CA GLN A 559 5.82 -12.68 29.56
C GLN A 559 4.76 -13.73 30.02
N PRO A 560 4.42 -14.77 29.24
CA PRO A 560 3.10 -15.42 29.35
C PRO A 560 3.04 -16.66 30.25
N HIS A 561 3.80 -16.75 31.35
CA HIS A 561 3.97 -18.05 32.03
C HIS A 561 3.54 -18.12 33.51
N VAL A 562 2.68 -17.22 33.99
CA VAL A 562 2.56 -17.04 35.46
C VAL A 562 1.16 -17.18 36.03
N ILE A 563 0.10 -16.89 35.28
CA ILE A 563 -1.20 -16.73 35.92
C ILE A 563 -2.18 -17.72 35.32
N SER A 564 -2.55 -18.72 36.13
CA SER A 564 -3.71 -19.59 35.87
C SER A 564 -4.93 -18.74 35.49
N ASP A 565 -5.84 -19.27 34.68
CA ASP A 565 -7.01 -18.53 34.16
C ASP A 565 -7.88 -17.84 35.22
N LYS A 566 -7.70 -18.21 36.50
CA LYS A 566 -8.27 -17.55 37.68
C LYS A 566 -7.23 -17.45 38.80
N ALA A 567 -6.68 -16.26 39.01
CA ALA A 567 -5.83 -15.98 40.17
C ALA A 567 -6.29 -14.75 40.95
N VAL A 568 -6.01 -14.75 42.24
CA VAL A 568 -6.24 -13.61 43.13
C VAL A 568 -4.91 -13.26 43.77
N GLY A 569 -4.56 -11.99 43.73
CA GLY A 569 -3.33 -11.43 44.27
C GLY A 569 -3.59 -10.14 45.04
N THR A 570 -2.51 -9.49 45.44
CA THR A 570 -2.53 -8.21 46.16
C THR A 570 -1.47 -7.27 45.62
N ILE A 571 -1.64 -5.98 45.87
CA ILE A 571 -0.57 -4.99 45.67
C ILE A 571 0.46 -5.18 46.77
N HIS A 572 1.70 -5.49 46.38
CA HIS A 572 2.79 -5.82 47.30
C HIS A 572 3.54 -4.56 47.75
N SER A 573 3.97 -3.73 46.80
CA SER A 573 4.73 -2.50 47.06
C SER A 573 4.35 -1.42 46.04
N VAL A 574 4.37 -0.16 46.45
CA VAL A 574 4.05 1.00 45.60
C VAL A 574 5.23 1.98 45.64
N PHE A 575 5.67 2.43 44.48
CA PHE A 575 6.78 3.37 44.29
C PHE A 575 6.29 4.64 43.59
N ASN A 576 7.18 5.63 43.43
CA ASN A 576 6.83 6.90 42.78
C ASN A 576 6.45 6.74 41.30
N THR A 577 6.96 5.70 40.64
CA THR A 577 6.87 5.52 39.19
C THR A 577 6.32 4.16 38.78
N SER A 578 6.15 3.23 39.71
CA SER A 578 5.74 1.86 39.45
C SER A 578 5.16 1.22 40.71
N PHE A 579 4.61 0.02 40.60
CA PHE A 579 4.20 -0.77 41.75
C PHE A 579 4.32 -2.26 41.43
N ASN A 580 4.42 -3.09 42.47
CA ASN A 580 4.50 -4.53 42.33
C ASN A 580 3.22 -5.22 42.79
N LEU A 581 2.88 -6.28 42.10
CA LEU A 581 1.78 -7.18 42.38
C LEU A 581 2.33 -8.52 42.83
N ILE A 582 1.60 -9.23 43.69
CA ILE A 582 1.95 -10.59 44.07
C ILE A 582 0.78 -11.55 43.86
N PHE A 583 1.03 -12.63 43.12
CA PHE A 583 0.10 -13.74 42.89
C PHE A 583 0.78 -15.04 43.26
N GLN A 584 0.24 -15.80 44.23
CA GLN A 584 0.78 -17.12 44.60
C GLN A 584 2.31 -17.13 44.82
N LYS A 585 2.85 -16.11 45.52
CA LYS A 585 4.29 -15.85 45.77
C LYS A 585 5.11 -15.38 44.56
N GLN A 586 4.47 -15.13 43.41
CA GLN A 586 5.15 -14.56 42.25
C GLN A 586 4.89 -13.07 42.13
N LEU A 587 5.99 -12.31 42.05
CA LEU A 587 5.98 -10.87 41.83
C LEU A 587 5.78 -10.53 40.35
N ILE A 588 4.99 -9.49 40.09
CA ILE A 588 4.80 -8.90 38.77
C ILE A 588 4.97 -7.39 38.91
N HIS A 589 5.93 -6.84 38.17
CA HIS A 589 6.20 -5.41 38.18
C HIS A 589 5.25 -4.68 37.22
N ILE A 590 4.63 -3.58 37.66
CA ILE A 590 3.84 -2.70 36.79
C ILE A 590 4.58 -1.37 36.65
N GLY A 591 5.10 -1.11 35.45
CA GLY A 591 5.89 0.09 35.13
C GLY A 591 5.31 0.89 33.95
N LYS A 592 5.90 2.06 33.69
CA LYS A 592 5.53 2.94 32.57
C LYS A 592 6.30 2.61 31.30
N ASP A 593 5.65 2.82 30.15
CA ASP A 593 6.16 2.57 28.80
C ASP A 593 7.45 3.31 28.45
N SER A 594 7.67 4.47 29.05
CA SER A 594 8.92 5.23 28.92
C SER A 594 10.14 4.59 29.61
N GLU A 595 9.96 3.65 30.53
CA GLU A 595 11.03 3.06 31.36
C GLU A 595 11.45 1.65 30.94
N GLY A 596 10.95 1.15 29.80
CA GLY A 596 11.23 -0.19 29.30
C GLY A 596 10.41 -1.29 30.00
N VAL A 597 10.71 -2.55 29.66
CA VAL A 597 10.03 -3.74 30.19
C VAL A 597 10.93 -4.41 31.22
N SER A 598 10.42 -4.58 32.43
CA SER A 598 11.09 -5.39 33.45
C SER A 598 11.01 -6.89 33.09
N ALA A 599 12.02 -7.67 33.49
CA ALA A 599 12.14 -9.10 33.18
C ALA A 599 10.93 -9.95 33.64
N PHE A 600 10.17 -9.47 34.63
CA PHE A 600 8.96 -10.10 35.15
C PHE A 600 7.77 -9.12 35.18
N GLY A 601 7.82 -8.08 34.34
CA GLY A 601 6.89 -6.96 34.41
C GLY A 601 5.84 -6.91 33.29
N ILE A 602 4.83 -6.07 33.53
CA ILE A 602 3.90 -5.55 32.54
C ILE A 602 4.12 -4.04 32.49
N THR A 603 4.31 -3.53 31.29
CA THR A 603 4.46 -2.10 31.07
C THR A 603 3.16 -1.50 30.57
N LEU A 604 2.68 -0.42 31.18
CA LEU A 604 1.42 0.26 30.84
C LEU A 604 1.68 1.72 30.44
N PRO A 605 0.73 2.39 29.76
CA PRO A 605 0.88 3.81 29.43
C PRO A 605 1.10 4.67 30.68
N GLU A 606 2.07 5.60 30.61
CA GLU A 606 2.46 6.45 31.74
C GLU A 606 1.27 7.13 32.44
N SER A 607 0.30 7.66 31.70
CA SER A 607 -0.89 8.29 32.29
C SER A 607 -1.73 7.32 33.13
N LEU A 608 -1.85 6.06 32.71
CA LEU A 608 -2.58 5.02 33.44
C LEU A 608 -1.81 4.57 34.67
N VAL A 609 -0.49 4.40 34.57
CA VAL A 609 0.36 4.04 35.71
C VAL A 609 0.29 5.12 36.78
N MET A 610 0.35 6.40 36.41
CA MET A 610 0.25 7.51 37.36
C MET A 610 -1.15 7.59 38.00
N GLU A 611 -2.24 7.34 37.26
CA GLU A 611 -3.59 7.22 37.84
C GLU A 611 -3.68 6.05 38.83
N LEU A 612 -3.08 4.90 38.48
CA LEU A 612 -3.06 3.72 39.34
C LEU A 612 -2.27 3.99 40.61
N ILE A 613 -1.05 4.52 40.53
CA ILE A 613 -0.19 4.81 41.70
C ILE A 613 -0.90 5.75 42.69
N GLN A 614 -1.67 6.73 42.20
CA GLN A 614 -2.45 7.63 43.07
C GLN A 614 -3.62 6.95 43.78
N ALA A 615 -4.13 5.84 43.24
CA ALA A 615 -5.33 5.18 43.74
C ALA A 615 -5.05 3.89 44.51
N VAL A 616 -3.89 3.27 44.29
CA VAL A 616 -3.52 1.97 44.86
C VAL A 616 -2.87 2.11 46.22
N GLU A 617 -3.27 1.23 47.15
CA GLU A 617 -2.61 1.06 48.45
C GLU A 617 -2.07 -0.37 48.57
N VAL A 618 -0.96 -0.54 49.31
CA VAL A 618 -0.43 -1.87 49.65
C VAL A 618 -1.54 -2.72 50.29
N GLY A 619 -1.68 -3.96 49.84
CA GLY A 619 -2.72 -4.89 50.27
C GLY A 619 -4.05 -4.78 49.51
N ASN A 620 -4.22 -3.81 48.59
CA ASN A 620 -5.39 -3.76 47.70
C ASN A 620 -5.51 -5.08 46.92
N ARG A 621 -6.75 -5.58 46.80
CA ARG A 621 -7.01 -6.88 46.19
C ARG A 621 -6.94 -6.76 44.68
N VAL A 622 -6.41 -7.79 44.06
CA VAL A 622 -6.23 -7.85 42.61
C VAL A 622 -6.74 -9.20 42.11
N ARG A 623 -7.49 -9.20 41.00
CA ARG A 623 -8.07 -10.41 40.41
C ARG A 623 -7.67 -10.52 38.95
N TRP A 624 -7.14 -11.68 38.58
CA TRP A 624 -6.91 -12.08 37.20
C TRP A 624 -7.98 -13.11 36.80
N ARG A 625 -8.78 -12.79 35.78
CA ARG A 625 -9.79 -13.71 35.24
C ARG A 625 -10.08 -13.40 33.78
N ASN A 626 -10.16 -14.43 32.93
CA ASN A 626 -10.52 -14.30 31.51
C ASN A 626 -9.65 -13.26 30.76
N LYS A 627 -8.33 -13.27 31.00
CA LYS A 627 -7.41 -12.27 30.43
C LYS A 627 -7.80 -10.83 30.77
N THR A 628 -8.33 -10.62 31.97
CA THR A 628 -8.64 -9.30 32.50
C THR A 628 -8.10 -9.20 33.91
N PHE A 629 -7.34 -8.14 34.13
CA PHE A 629 -6.72 -7.80 35.38
C PHE A 629 -7.53 -6.70 36.08
N THR A 630 -8.01 -6.97 37.28
CA THR A 630 -8.89 -6.05 38.03
C THR A 630 -8.28 -5.69 39.38
N ILE A 631 -8.00 -4.40 39.61
CA ILE A 631 -7.55 -3.86 40.90
C ILE A 631 -8.74 -3.25 41.64
N TYR A 632 -8.95 -3.68 42.88
CA TYR A 632 -9.96 -3.15 43.77
C TYR A 632 -9.31 -2.13 44.72
N THR A 633 -9.54 -0.84 44.49
CA THR A 633 -9.13 0.23 45.41
C THR A 633 -10.34 0.80 46.14
N ARG A 634 -10.10 1.64 47.15
CA ARG A 634 -11.17 2.31 47.93
C ARG A 634 -11.97 3.32 47.10
N GLN A 635 -11.31 3.97 46.15
CA GLN A 635 -11.91 5.03 45.33
C GLN A 635 -12.61 4.48 44.10
N LYS A 636 -12.00 3.49 43.43
CA LYS A 636 -12.43 3.01 42.11
C LYS A 636 -11.93 1.59 41.86
N VAL A 637 -12.70 0.82 41.08
CA VAL A 637 -12.22 -0.47 40.55
C VAL A 637 -11.60 -0.22 39.18
N PHE A 638 -10.33 -0.59 39.02
CA PHE A 638 -9.62 -0.56 37.74
C PHE A 638 -9.73 -1.91 37.07
N THR A 639 -10.03 -1.93 35.78
CA THR A 639 -10.14 -3.15 34.98
C THR A 639 -9.34 -2.96 33.71
N ILE A 640 -8.32 -3.80 33.52
CA ILE A 640 -7.37 -3.76 32.41
C ILE A 640 -7.51 -5.07 31.64
N ASP A 641 -7.87 -4.98 30.36
CA ASP A 641 -7.98 -6.15 29.48
C ASP A 641 -6.59 -6.51 28.95
N THR A 642 -6.16 -7.74 29.23
CA THR A 642 -4.85 -8.26 28.88
C THR A 642 -4.83 -8.95 27.51
N ASN A 643 -5.99 -9.07 26.82
CA ASN A 643 -6.02 -9.39 25.39
C ASN A 643 -5.36 -8.30 24.52
N LEU A 644 -5.11 -7.13 25.11
CA LEU A 644 -4.51 -5.97 24.46
C LEU A 644 -2.98 -5.91 24.65
N PHE A 645 -2.39 -6.89 25.35
CA PHE A 645 -0.96 -6.91 25.64
C PHE A 645 -0.21 -7.56 24.48
N PHE A 646 0.93 -6.99 24.10
CA PHE A 646 1.90 -7.61 23.20
C PHE A 646 2.93 -8.35 24.03
N GLU A 647 3.54 -9.39 23.48
CA GLU A 647 4.63 -10.08 24.15
C GLU A 647 5.95 -9.42 23.74
N PHE A 648 6.76 -9.00 24.70
CA PHE A 648 8.17 -8.67 24.43
C PHE A 648 8.99 -9.89 24.76
N ASP A 649 9.82 -10.28 23.82
CA ASP A 649 10.78 -11.31 24.07
C ASP A 649 11.94 -10.77 24.91
N CYS A 650 11.81 -10.93 26.22
CA CYS A 650 12.85 -10.59 27.19
C CYS A 650 14.01 -11.60 27.23
N ARG A 651 14.07 -12.60 26.33
CA ARG A 651 15.15 -13.60 26.32
C ARG A 651 16.49 -12.94 26.02
N VAL A 652 17.50 -13.32 26.80
CA VAL A 652 18.89 -12.88 26.58
C VAL A 652 19.38 -13.44 25.24
N PRO A 653 19.74 -12.59 24.25
CA PRO A 653 20.26 -13.05 22.98
C PRO A 653 21.63 -13.74 23.16
N GLN A 654 21.82 -14.87 22.47
CA GLN A 654 23.13 -15.53 22.40
C GLN A 654 24.05 -14.80 21.41
N ILE A 655 25.29 -14.53 21.84
CA ILE A 655 26.32 -13.81 21.08
C ILE A 655 27.55 -14.71 20.92
N ASP A 656 27.89 -15.03 19.68
CA ASP A 656 28.98 -15.97 19.37
C ASP A 656 30.37 -15.34 19.54
N THR A 657 30.53 -14.06 19.20
CA THR A 657 31.82 -13.35 19.31
C THR A 657 31.61 -11.91 19.76
N LEU A 658 32.50 -11.43 20.64
CA LEU A 658 32.51 -10.04 21.11
C LEU A 658 33.58 -9.24 20.36
N PRO A 659 33.21 -8.24 19.56
CA PRO A 659 34.19 -7.42 18.86
C PRO A 659 35.10 -6.65 19.83
N ARG A 660 36.40 -6.60 19.54
CA ARG A 660 37.41 -5.96 20.42
C ARG A 660 37.15 -4.47 20.68
N PHE A 661 36.46 -3.78 19.77
CA PHE A 661 36.12 -2.38 19.99
C PHE A 661 34.97 -2.20 21.03
N VAL A 662 34.09 -3.20 21.23
CA VAL A 662 33.06 -3.18 22.29
C VAL A 662 33.72 -3.22 23.66
N ILE A 663 34.74 -4.06 23.82
CA ILE A 663 35.58 -4.10 25.03
C ILE A 663 36.21 -2.73 25.28
N ASN A 664 36.79 -2.10 24.26
CA ASN A 664 37.35 -0.75 24.38
C ASN A 664 36.31 0.33 24.73
N LYS A 665 35.04 0.15 24.32
CA LYS A 665 33.95 1.06 24.67
C LYS A 665 33.54 0.91 26.14
N PHE A 666 33.43 -0.32 26.65
CA PHE A 666 33.22 -0.57 28.08
C PHE A 666 34.35 0.00 28.95
N GLN A 667 35.62 -0.19 28.55
CA GLN A 667 36.78 0.35 29.26
C GLN A 667 36.84 1.88 29.33
N LYS A 668 36.11 2.58 28.44
CA LYS A 668 36.03 4.06 28.44
C LYS A 668 34.94 4.60 29.37
N LEU A 669 34.09 3.76 29.95
CA LEU A 669 33.05 4.19 30.88
C LEU A 669 33.64 4.37 32.28
N SER A 670 33.40 5.53 32.89
CA SER A 670 33.81 5.82 34.28
C SER A 670 32.82 5.22 35.29
N PHE A 671 32.90 3.92 35.53
CA PHE A 671 32.00 3.22 36.47
C PHE A 671 32.16 3.69 37.92
N LEU A 672 33.41 3.88 38.37
CA LEU A 672 33.77 4.21 39.75
C LEU A 672 33.16 5.51 40.30
N GLU A 673 32.75 6.43 39.42
CA GLU A 673 32.12 7.71 39.81
C GLU A 673 30.59 7.63 39.83
N LYS A 674 30.01 6.51 39.35
CA LYS A 674 28.59 6.39 39.00
C LYS A 674 27.88 5.19 39.61
N THR A 675 28.63 4.24 40.18
CA THR A 675 28.10 3.12 40.95
C THR A 675 27.99 3.49 42.43
N ASP A 676 27.04 2.88 43.14
CA ASP A 676 26.92 3.04 44.60
C ASP A 676 27.91 2.14 45.36
N PHE A 677 28.81 1.48 44.62
CA PHE A 677 29.81 0.56 45.14
C PHE A 677 31.12 1.28 45.46
N TYR A 678 31.42 1.46 46.75
CA TYR A 678 32.68 2.10 47.21
C TYR A 678 33.89 1.16 47.06
N LEU A 679 34.44 1.04 45.85
CA LEU A 679 35.73 0.40 45.59
C LEU A 679 36.75 1.45 45.17
N SER A 680 37.99 1.35 45.68
CA SER A 680 39.10 2.14 45.13
C SER A 680 39.47 1.62 43.73
N GLU A 681 40.03 2.46 42.86
CA GLU A 681 40.49 2.06 41.52
C GLU A 681 41.45 0.85 41.58
N ARG A 682 42.33 0.82 42.59
CA ARG A 682 43.21 -0.30 42.89
C ARG A 682 42.44 -1.58 43.27
N SER A 683 41.36 -1.44 44.04
CA SER A 683 40.50 -2.55 44.43
C SER A 683 39.74 -3.12 43.24
N CYS A 684 39.23 -2.28 42.31
CA CYS A 684 38.55 -2.76 41.11
C CYS A 684 39.47 -3.57 40.20
N ILE A 685 40.69 -3.08 39.91
CA ILE A 685 41.67 -3.80 39.08
C ILE A 685 42.05 -5.16 39.73
N LEU A 686 42.16 -5.20 41.06
CA LEU A 686 42.42 -6.43 41.80
C LEU A 686 41.23 -7.39 41.73
N THR A 687 40.00 -6.88 41.89
CA THR A 687 38.77 -7.67 41.79
C THR A 687 38.59 -8.24 40.39
N GLU A 688 38.77 -7.44 39.33
CA GLU A 688 38.69 -7.89 37.93
C GLU A 688 39.70 -9.02 37.65
N LYS A 689 40.97 -8.83 38.02
CA LYS A 689 42.01 -9.86 37.85
C LYS A 689 41.71 -11.11 38.67
N TYR A 690 41.17 -10.96 39.88
CA TYR A 690 40.87 -12.07 40.76
C TYR A 690 39.64 -12.87 40.29
N VAL A 691 38.59 -12.19 39.82
CA VAL A 691 37.41 -12.82 39.20
C VAL A 691 37.82 -13.57 37.95
N LEU A 692 38.54 -12.94 37.03
CA LEU A 692 38.99 -13.56 35.78
C LEU A 692 39.85 -14.81 36.01
N ALA A 693 40.73 -14.78 37.03
CA ALA A 693 41.60 -15.91 37.36
C ALA A 693 40.86 -17.11 37.96
N ASN A 694 39.67 -16.92 38.54
CA ASN A 694 38.93 -17.94 39.29
C ASN A 694 37.51 -18.20 38.76
N LEU A 695 37.18 -17.71 37.54
CA LEU A 695 35.85 -17.85 36.92
C LEU A 695 35.34 -19.31 36.87
N GLY A 696 36.24 -20.29 36.78
CA GLY A 696 35.91 -21.73 36.73
C GLY A 696 36.04 -22.48 38.06
N ASP A 697 36.43 -21.82 39.16
CA ASP A 697 36.57 -22.45 40.48
C ASP A 697 35.26 -22.38 41.26
N ARG A 698 34.67 -23.56 41.54
CA ARG A 698 33.39 -23.68 42.24
C ARG A 698 33.41 -23.08 43.65
N ASP A 699 34.50 -23.23 44.38
CA ASP A 699 34.61 -22.69 45.75
C ASP A 699 34.62 -21.16 45.72
N PHE A 700 35.34 -20.59 44.74
CA PHE A 700 35.31 -19.15 44.49
C PHE A 700 33.91 -18.67 44.10
N GLN A 701 33.24 -19.34 43.16
CA GLN A 701 31.89 -18.99 42.71
C GLN A 701 30.89 -18.97 43.87
N GLU A 702 30.95 -19.97 44.75
CA GLU A 702 30.09 -20.06 45.94
C GLU A 702 30.36 -18.92 46.93
N ILE A 703 31.64 -18.66 47.23
CA ILE A 703 32.05 -17.55 48.10
C ILE A 703 31.62 -16.21 47.49
N PHE A 704 31.76 -16.06 46.18
CA PHE A 704 31.46 -14.82 45.46
C PHE A 704 29.96 -14.54 45.46
N ILE A 705 29.13 -15.50 45.09
CA ILE A 705 27.66 -15.37 45.15
C ILE A 705 27.22 -15.05 46.58
N HIS A 706 27.71 -15.80 47.56
CA HIS A 706 27.39 -15.57 48.98
C HIS A 706 27.87 -14.19 49.47
N HIS A 707 28.96 -13.68 48.93
CA HIS A 707 29.48 -12.36 49.28
C HIS A 707 28.61 -11.24 48.74
N PHE A 708 28.08 -11.32 47.52
CA PHE A 708 27.39 -10.19 46.90
C PHE A 708 25.88 -10.18 47.09
N ILE A 709 25.27 -11.35 47.21
CA ILE A 709 23.82 -11.46 47.33
C ILE A 709 23.30 -10.70 48.58
N GLY A 710 22.29 -9.86 48.38
CA GLY A 710 21.67 -9.05 49.43
C GLY A 710 22.51 -7.90 49.97
N ARG A 711 23.71 -7.62 49.42
CA ARG A 711 24.57 -6.53 49.92
C ARG A 711 24.30 -5.20 49.23
N GLY A 712 24.18 -4.15 50.04
CA GLY A 712 23.87 -2.80 49.60
C GLY A 712 22.57 -2.29 50.22
N GLN A 713 22.20 -1.05 49.91
CA GLN A 713 20.93 -0.47 50.32
C GLN A 713 19.96 -0.45 49.13
N GLY A 714 18.66 -0.50 49.39
CA GLY A 714 17.62 -0.40 48.36
C GLY A 714 16.85 -1.69 48.10
N LEU A 715 15.94 -1.61 47.14
CA LEU A 715 15.06 -2.73 46.74
C LEU A 715 15.78 -3.74 45.86
N THR A 716 16.79 -3.30 45.13
CA THR A 716 17.77 -4.12 44.43
C THR A 716 19.13 -3.66 44.96
N PRO A 717 19.66 -4.28 46.02
CA PRO A 717 20.97 -3.96 46.57
C PRO A 717 22.06 -3.95 45.48
N SER A 718 23.00 -3.01 45.51
CA SER A 718 24.07 -2.88 44.49
C SER A 718 24.89 -4.15 44.28
N GLY A 719 25.07 -4.97 45.33
CA GLY A 719 25.71 -6.28 45.22
C GLY A 719 24.88 -7.27 44.39
N ASP A 720 23.55 -7.21 44.48
CA ASP A 720 22.69 -8.02 43.62
C ASP A 720 22.74 -7.55 42.17
N ASP A 721 22.69 -6.23 41.93
CA ASP A 721 22.75 -5.63 40.59
C ASP A 721 24.06 -5.98 39.87
N MET A 722 25.18 -5.89 40.58
CA MET A 722 26.49 -6.28 40.04
C MET A 722 26.54 -7.78 39.72
N LEU A 723 26.04 -8.63 40.64
CA LEU A 723 26.00 -10.08 40.42
C LEU A 723 25.10 -10.43 39.23
N MET A 724 23.97 -9.73 39.06
CA MET A 724 23.11 -9.89 37.88
C MET A 724 23.87 -9.55 36.59
N GLY A 725 24.64 -8.47 36.56
CA GLY A 725 25.45 -8.07 35.41
C GLY A 725 26.45 -9.13 34.95
N ILE A 726 27.17 -9.74 35.89
CA ILE A 726 28.12 -10.83 35.62
C ILE A 726 27.38 -12.04 35.02
N LEU A 727 26.30 -12.47 35.68
CA LEU A 727 25.49 -13.61 35.23
C LEU A 727 24.85 -13.37 33.85
N LEU A 728 24.44 -12.13 33.56
CA LEU A 728 23.95 -11.67 32.26
C LEU A 728 24.99 -11.88 31.15
N GLY A 729 26.23 -11.49 31.39
CA GLY A 729 27.35 -11.75 30.48
C GLY A 729 27.55 -13.25 30.26
N LEU A 730 27.64 -14.03 31.33
CA LEU A 730 27.80 -15.48 31.24
C LEU A 730 26.67 -16.17 30.44
N ILE A 731 25.43 -15.73 30.60
CA ILE A 731 24.29 -16.24 29.83
C ILE A 731 24.38 -15.83 28.36
N ALA A 732 24.76 -14.58 28.04
CA ALA A 732 24.83 -14.09 26.66
C ALA A 732 25.96 -14.75 25.85
N PHE A 733 27.07 -15.12 26.51
CA PHE A 733 28.27 -15.67 25.87
C PHE A 733 28.49 -17.18 26.12
N GLY A 734 27.51 -17.88 26.70
CA GLY A 734 27.50 -19.35 26.78
C GLY A 734 28.33 -20.01 27.89
N GLY A 735 28.64 -19.29 28.99
CA GLY A 735 29.48 -19.78 30.09
C GLY A 735 28.74 -20.00 31.43
N ASN A 736 27.56 -20.62 31.42
CA ASN A 736 26.53 -20.37 32.44
C ASN A 736 26.18 -21.51 33.43
N ASP A 737 26.55 -22.78 33.21
CA ASP A 737 25.91 -23.89 33.93
C ASP A 737 26.19 -23.94 35.45
N GLU A 738 27.44 -23.78 35.89
CA GLU A 738 27.79 -23.93 37.32
C GLU A 738 27.34 -22.71 38.16
N TRP A 739 27.56 -21.49 37.67
CA TRP A 739 27.16 -20.25 38.34
C TRP A 739 25.65 -20.19 38.59
N LEU A 740 24.84 -20.59 37.60
CA LEU A 740 23.39 -20.63 37.73
C LEU A 740 22.92 -21.76 38.65
N SER A 741 23.67 -22.88 38.73
CA SER A 741 23.39 -23.97 39.68
C SER A 741 23.60 -23.50 41.12
N ILE A 742 24.74 -22.89 41.42
CA ILE A 742 25.06 -22.38 42.76
C ILE A 742 24.06 -21.30 43.18
N LEU A 743 23.70 -20.38 42.27
CA LEU A 743 22.68 -19.38 42.54
C LEU A 743 21.34 -20.02 42.91
N ARG A 744 20.90 -21.07 42.20
CA ARG A 744 19.67 -21.81 42.53
C ARG A 744 19.74 -22.41 43.94
N GLU A 745 20.86 -23.02 44.31
CA GLU A 745 21.04 -23.61 45.65
C GLU A 745 21.03 -22.55 46.77
N LYS A 746 21.58 -21.36 46.50
CA LYS A 746 21.72 -20.29 47.50
C LYS A 746 20.50 -19.37 47.61
N LEU A 747 19.70 -19.23 46.57
CA LEU A 747 18.56 -18.29 46.55
C LEU A 747 17.51 -18.61 47.63
N ASP A 748 17.40 -19.88 48.03
CA ASP A 748 16.49 -20.32 49.11
C ASP A 748 17.07 -20.13 50.53
N VAL A 749 18.39 -19.94 50.66
CA VAL A 749 19.11 -19.93 51.94
C VAL A 749 19.56 -18.53 52.34
N VAL A 750 19.82 -17.64 51.36
CA VAL A 750 20.40 -16.32 51.61
C VAL A 750 19.34 -15.22 51.65
N GLN A 751 19.53 -14.23 52.53
CA GLN A 751 18.62 -13.09 52.69
C GLN A 751 18.92 -12.00 51.65
N THR A 752 18.05 -11.85 50.66
CA THR A 752 17.94 -10.64 49.84
C THR A 752 16.45 -10.21 49.72
N THR A 753 16.18 -9.10 49.04
CA THR A 753 14.81 -8.59 48.85
C THR A 753 14.01 -9.50 47.92
N GLU A 754 12.69 -9.52 48.10
CA GLU A 754 11.81 -10.30 47.20
C GLU A 754 11.87 -9.81 45.74
N VAL A 755 12.22 -8.53 45.52
CA VAL A 755 12.40 -7.94 44.18
C VAL A 755 13.66 -8.50 43.51
N SER A 756 14.80 -8.55 44.23
CA SER A 756 16.02 -9.19 43.73
C SER A 756 15.80 -10.68 43.44
N VAL A 757 15.09 -11.39 44.33
CA VAL A 757 14.71 -12.79 44.10
C VAL A 757 13.91 -12.94 42.80
N ALA A 758 12.96 -12.05 42.51
CA ALA A 758 12.19 -12.09 41.27
C ALA A 758 13.06 -11.87 40.02
N TYR A 759 14.03 -10.94 40.07
CA TYR A 759 15.00 -10.76 38.98
C TYR A 759 15.91 -11.99 38.80
N TYR A 760 16.43 -12.58 39.87
CA TYR A 760 17.22 -13.81 39.78
C TYR A 760 16.42 -14.97 39.20
N GLN A 761 15.16 -15.14 39.60
CA GLN A 761 14.29 -16.18 39.04
C GLN A 761 14.01 -15.97 37.54
N ALA A 762 13.88 -14.71 37.09
CA ALA A 762 13.76 -14.40 35.66
C ALA A 762 15.07 -14.72 34.91
N LEU A 763 16.21 -14.35 35.50
CA LEU A 763 17.53 -14.58 34.92
C LEU A 763 17.88 -16.08 34.81
N LEU A 764 17.55 -16.87 35.85
CA LEU A 764 17.69 -18.33 35.86
C LEU A 764 16.87 -19.04 34.77
N LYS A 765 15.86 -18.36 34.23
CA LYS A 765 15.03 -18.79 33.10
C LYS A 765 15.50 -18.18 31.76
N GLY A 766 16.56 -17.37 31.77
CA GLY A 766 17.15 -16.73 30.59
C GLY A 766 16.51 -15.40 30.18
N TYR A 767 15.81 -14.71 31.09
CA TYR A 767 15.13 -13.44 30.80
C TYR A 767 15.76 -12.25 31.52
N THR A 768 15.76 -11.07 30.88
CA THR A 768 16.23 -9.80 31.44
C THR A 768 15.36 -8.62 31.01
N SER A 769 15.66 -7.42 31.51
CA SER A 769 14.92 -6.20 31.13
C SER A 769 15.16 -5.85 29.65
N SER A 770 14.21 -5.15 29.04
CA SER A 770 14.30 -4.76 27.62
C SER A 770 15.54 -3.93 27.31
N HIS A 771 16.06 -3.17 28.29
CA HIS A 771 17.26 -2.35 28.09
C HIS A 771 18.49 -3.19 27.78
N PHE A 772 18.70 -4.28 28.51
CA PHE A 772 19.81 -5.20 28.27
C PHE A 772 19.58 -6.07 27.04
N VAL A 773 18.34 -6.49 26.76
CA VAL A 773 18.01 -7.18 25.50
C VAL A 773 18.36 -6.32 24.29
N ASN A 774 17.96 -5.05 24.30
CA ASN A 774 18.26 -4.11 23.22
C ASN A 774 19.78 -3.88 23.07
N LEU A 775 20.52 -3.82 24.19
CA LEU A 775 21.99 -3.73 24.15
C LEU A 775 22.62 -4.95 23.46
N PHE A 776 22.24 -6.16 23.86
CA PHE A 776 22.77 -7.38 23.25
C PHE A 776 22.32 -7.57 21.80
N GLN A 777 21.10 -7.17 21.44
CA GLN A 777 20.64 -7.15 20.04
C GLN A 777 21.46 -6.19 19.19
N ALA A 778 21.76 -4.98 19.68
CA ALA A 778 22.61 -4.02 18.97
C ALA A 778 24.04 -4.55 18.80
N ILE A 779 24.59 -5.25 19.82
CA ILE A 779 25.89 -5.92 19.72
C ILE A 779 25.87 -7.00 18.65
N LYS A 780 24.82 -7.83 18.62
CA LYS A 780 24.66 -8.92 17.65
C LYS A 780 24.44 -8.42 16.21
N ALA A 781 23.76 -7.29 16.04
CA ALA A 781 23.43 -6.69 14.75
C ALA A 781 24.47 -5.67 14.24
N GLU A 782 25.54 -5.43 15.01
CA GLU A 782 26.59 -4.46 14.70
C GLU A 782 26.12 -2.99 14.58
N GLU A 783 25.10 -2.61 15.34
CA GLU A 783 24.49 -1.26 15.31
C GLU A 783 25.18 -0.28 16.28
N TRP A 784 26.41 0.12 15.95
CA TRP A 784 27.29 0.87 16.85
C TRP A 784 26.90 2.33 17.09
N ASP A 785 26.13 2.93 16.18
CA ASP A 785 25.59 4.28 16.29
C ASP A 785 24.60 4.41 17.46
N LYS A 786 23.98 3.30 17.90
CA LYS A 786 23.02 3.28 19.01
C LYS A 786 23.67 3.16 20.39
N TRP A 787 24.99 2.89 20.46
CA TRP A 787 25.68 2.59 21.71
C TRP A 787 25.46 3.64 22.80
N ASP A 788 25.74 4.91 22.51
CA ASP A 788 25.69 5.97 23.52
C ASP A 788 24.25 6.19 24.02
N THR A 789 23.25 6.08 23.13
CA THR A 789 21.82 6.15 23.49
C THR A 789 21.36 4.98 24.35
N LEU A 790 21.85 3.76 24.08
CA LEU A 790 21.50 2.57 24.85
C LEU A 790 22.10 2.61 26.26
N ILE A 791 23.37 3.04 26.38
CA ILE A 791 24.00 3.24 27.69
C ILE A 791 23.27 4.34 28.47
N GLU A 792 22.90 5.45 27.82
CA GLU A 792 22.09 6.49 28.47
C GLU A 792 20.75 5.95 28.97
N ALA A 793 20.05 5.15 28.18
CA ALA A 793 18.80 4.51 28.60
C ALA A 793 18.99 3.58 29.81
N ILE A 794 20.04 2.75 29.81
CA ILE A 794 20.36 1.85 30.95
C ILE A 794 20.74 2.66 32.19
N SER A 795 21.49 3.76 32.05
CA SER A 795 21.88 4.61 33.18
C SER A 795 20.70 5.27 33.91
N LYS A 796 19.55 5.39 33.24
CA LYS A 796 18.30 5.92 33.83
C LYS A 796 17.45 4.81 34.46
N TYR A 797 17.90 3.55 34.39
CA TYR A 797 17.22 2.40 34.97
C TYR A 797 17.52 2.28 36.46
N GLY A 798 16.50 2.48 37.29
CA GLY A 798 16.68 2.55 38.74
C GLY A 798 17.46 3.80 39.16
N HIS A 799 17.87 3.86 40.43
CA HIS A 799 18.68 4.98 40.94
C HIS A 799 20.15 4.83 40.54
N SER A 800 20.81 3.78 41.05
CA SER A 800 22.16 3.36 40.68
C SER A 800 22.19 2.01 39.94
N SER A 801 21.09 1.24 40.00
CA SER A 801 21.03 -0.15 39.55
C SER A 801 21.47 -0.38 38.11
N GLY A 802 21.15 0.54 37.20
CA GLY A 802 21.62 0.48 35.82
C GLY A 802 23.14 0.53 35.70
N TRP A 803 23.80 1.42 36.45
CA TRP A 803 25.26 1.52 36.50
C TRP A 803 25.90 0.33 37.21
N ASP A 804 25.33 -0.11 38.34
CA ASP A 804 25.82 -1.25 39.11
C ASP A 804 25.76 -2.55 38.26
N THR A 805 24.68 -2.74 37.49
CA THR A 805 24.53 -3.88 36.56
C THR A 805 25.48 -3.78 35.36
N LEU A 806 25.66 -2.58 34.78
CA LEU A 806 26.64 -2.39 33.68
C LEU A 806 28.07 -2.63 34.15
N PHE A 807 28.40 -2.25 35.38
CA PHE A 807 29.69 -2.52 35.97
C PHE A 807 29.91 -4.02 36.10
N GLY A 808 28.94 -4.76 36.64
CA GLY A 808 28.96 -6.21 36.68
C GLY A 808 29.14 -6.86 35.29
N LEU A 809 28.44 -6.36 34.27
CA LEU A 809 28.56 -6.85 32.89
C LEU A 809 29.92 -6.57 32.23
N SER A 810 30.64 -5.54 32.71
CA SER A 810 31.95 -5.16 32.17
C SER A 810 33.11 -6.00 32.71
N LEU A 811 32.91 -6.68 33.84
CA LEU A 811 33.83 -7.63 34.45
C LEU A 811 33.74 -8.99 33.74
#